data_AF-A0A731ZKZ5-F1
#
_entry.id   AF-A0A731ZKZ5-F1
#
_cell.length_a   1.000
_cell.length_b   1.000
_cell.length_c   1.000
_cell.angle_alpha   90.00
_cell.angle_beta   90.00
_cell.angle_gamma   90.00
#
_symmetry.space_group_name_H-M   'P 1'
#
loop_
_entity.id
_entity.type
_entity.pdbx_description
1 polymer ?
#
loop_
_entity_poly.entity_id
_entity_poly.type
_entity_poly.pdbx_seq_one_letter_code
_entity_poly.pdbx_strand_id
1 'polypeptide(L)'
;MYEAARVDDPIYHTSALAGFLIGAIIGIAIIALAAFAFFSCGFLAGLILGFMADQIASGVLQLGEAIGRSIHHTAGKILTGSENVSTNSRPAARAVLSTVKCDNHIAEKRIAQGSENIYINSQPAARKDDHTECDAVIEDGSPNVFLGGGTQTVLEISSEIPDWLRKVVDVLFVVASLLGGLAGAWRQAAKLGTKFGTKCAAKFIGGELVGMAVGEAISGLFSNPVDVTTGQKILLPETDFTLPGRLPVTCSRFYASHLETVGLLGRGWRLNWETSLRDDDEHITLTGVQGRELRYPKTMLTPGHQIFDPEEQLYLSRLHDGRYVLHYTDRSYYVFGDFDSDGMAYLLFMETPHRQRIVFGHEGGRLVRIASSSGHHLLLHRTQTPAGERLSRIELVQGGTRGNLVEYRYDDNGQLTGVVNRAGTQVRQFAYENGLMTAHSNATGFTCRYRWQELDGAPRVTEHDTSDGEHYRFDYDFAAGTTTVTGRQGETWQWWYDRETYITAHRTPGGGMYRFTYNEDHFPVNIELPGGRTVAYEYDIQNRVVKTTDPEGRVTQTQWNGEFDEITRTALDDDAVWKTQYNAHGQPVQETDPEGRVTQYAYDEQGQMCSRTDAAGGTQGGVRRETQQRDALGRLLRTENEHGQRTFSYNRLDQITAVTLTPTEAGQQQHRMQADTVRFEYDRSGWLTAEHAGNGSICYQRDALGNPTDITLPDGQHLTHLYYGSGHLLQTALDGLTVSEYERDSLHRQIMRTQGQLATYSGYDDDGLLSWQRSLASGSAPVLPGQRPARQGCVTSRDYYWNNHGEVGTIDDGLRGSVVYSYDRSGYLTGRSGQMYDHDRYYYDKAGNLLDNEGQGAVMSNRLPGCGRDRYGYNEWGELTTRRDQQLEWNAQGQLTRVISGNTETHYGYDALGRRTRKATYGRHTGHTARSRTDFVWEGFRLLQENVQQQGWRTYLYDAEQPYTPVASVTGRGESRQVWYYHTDVTGTPQEVTAADGTLVWAGYIRGFG
;
A
#
# COMPACT_ATOMS: atom_id res chain seq x y z
N MET A 1 -36.76 -14.91 -0.08
CA MET A 1 -37.16 -16.08 -0.89
C MET A 1 -36.24 -16.11 -2.07
N TYR A 2 -35.61 -17.25 -2.33
CA TYR A 2 -34.52 -17.39 -3.30
C TYR A 2 -34.96 -18.29 -4.46
N GLU A 3 -34.37 -18.09 -5.63
CA GLU A 3 -34.70 -18.85 -6.85
C GLU A 3 -34.32 -20.33 -6.66
N ALA A 4 -35.25 -21.25 -6.92
CA ALA A 4 -35.02 -22.69 -6.70
C ALA A 4 -33.98 -23.25 -7.69
N ALA A 5 -32.92 -23.88 -7.20
CA ALA A 5 -31.84 -24.41 -8.03
C ALA A 5 -32.22 -25.75 -8.69
N ARG A 6 -31.65 -26.02 -9.87
CA ARG A 6 -31.95 -27.20 -10.71
C ARG A 6 -30.67 -27.77 -11.32
N VAL A 7 -30.75 -29.03 -11.75
CA VAL A 7 -29.73 -29.62 -12.64
C VAL A 7 -29.51 -28.73 -13.88
N ASP A 8 -28.25 -28.55 -14.25
CA ASP A 8 -27.69 -27.62 -15.24
C ASP A 8 -27.57 -26.14 -14.83
N ASP A 9 -28.00 -25.72 -13.63
CA ASP A 9 -27.76 -24.33 -13.19
C ASP A 9 -26.26 -24.14 -12.83
N PRO A 10 -25.62 -23.02 -13.25
CA PRO A 10 -24.18 -22.79 -13.05
C PRO A 10 -23.75 -22.58 -11.59
N ILE A 11 -22.44 -22.70 -11.34
CA ILE A 11 -21.79 -22.42 -10.04
C ILE A 11 -20.51 -21.58 -10.22
N TYR A 12 -20.12 -20.71 -9.27
CA TYR A 12 -18.95 -19.79 -9.39
C TYR A 12 -17.95 -19.77 -8.22
N HIS A 13 -16.70 -19.34 -8.49
CA HIS A 13 -15.50 -19.48 -7.65
C HIS A 13 -14.57 -18.23 -7.59
N THR A 14 -13.29 -18.46 -7.21
CA THR A 14 -12.47 -17.67 -6.29
C THR A 14 -11.00 -17.46 -6.84
N SER A 15 -10.10 -16.42 -6.87
CA SER A 15 -9.62 -14.98 -7.22
C SER A 15 -9.95 -13.41 -6.85
N ALA A 16 -10.06 -12.46 -5.81
CA ALA A 16 -10.05 -11.90 -4.36
C ALA A 16 -8.90 -11.35 -3.41
N LEU A 17 -8.00 -10.43 -3.80
CA LEU A 17 -6.87 -9.79 -3.05
C LEU A 17 -6.33 -8.58 -3.83
N ALA A 18 -5.65 -8.81 -4.96
CA ALA A 18 -4.80 -7.93 -5.78
C ALA A 18 -5.41 -6.61 -6.31
N GLY A 19 -6.61 -6.23 -5.90
CA GLY A 19 -6.90 -4.80 -5.74
C GLY A 19 -5.94 -4.16 -4.74
N PHE A 20 -5.65 -4.86 -3.65
CA PHE A 20 -4.60 -4.53 -2.69
C PHE A 20 -3.23 -4.32 -3.34
N LEU A 21 -2.84 -5.21 -4.27
CA LEU A 21 -1.68 -4.97 -5.14
C LEU A 21 -1.90 -3.69 -5.95
N ILE A 22 -2.89 -3.64 -6.84
CA ILE A 22 -3.07 -2.54 -7.82
C ILE A 22 -3.24 -1.17 -7.13
N GLY A 23 -3.74 -1.11 -5.89
CA GLY A 23 -3.76 0.10 -5.05
C GLY A 23 -2.41 0.53 -4.50
N ALA A 24 -1.65 -0.38 -3.88
CA ALA A 24 -0.28 -0.11 -3.43
C ALA A 24 0.60 0.38 -4.60
N ILE A 25 0.44 -0.30 -5.72
CA ILE A 25 1.08 -0.05 -7.02
C ILE A 25 0.80 1.37 -7.51
N ILE A 26 -0.48 1.77 -7.57
CA ILE A 26 -0.85 3.13 -8.00
C ILE A 26 -0.36 4.18 -7.01
N GLY A 27 -0.35 3.87 -5.72
CA GLY A 27 0.31 4.69 -4.70
C GLY A 27 1.77 4.97 -5.06
N ILE A 28 2.57 3.91 -5.31
CA ILE A 28 4.02 3.99 -5.58
C ILE A 28 4.35 4.93 -6.75
N ALA A 29 3.60 4.88 -7.86
CA ALA A 29 3.85 5.79 -8.99
C ALA A 29 3.49 7.26 -8.68
N ILE A 30 2.47 7.49 -7.85
CA ILE A 30 2.09 8.84 -7.39
C ILE A 30 3.14 9.37 -6.40
N ILE A 31 3.66 8.52 -5.51
CA ILE A 31 4.75 8.85 -4.57
C ILE A 31 6.04 9.15 -5.32
N ALA A 32 6.37 8.42 -6.39
CA ALA A 32 7.54 8.73 -7.23
C ALA A 32 7.43 10.11 -7.91
N LEU A 33 6.22 10.49 -8.34
CA LEU A 33 5.93 11.84 -8.85
C LEU A 33 6.05 12.92 -7.76
N ALA A 34 5.61 12.63 -6.53
CA ALA A 34 5.81 13.53 -5.39
C ALA A 34 7.29 13.65 -5.01
N ALA A 35 8.05 12.55 -4.95
CA ALA A 35 9.47 12.51 -4.62
C ALA A 35 10.32 13.33 -5.61
N PHE A 36 9.99 13.29 -6.92
CA PHE A 36 10.64 14.17 -7.90
C PHE A 36 10.38 15.66 -7.61
N ALA A 37 9.23 16.00 -7.02
CA ALA A 37 8.89 17.34 -6.59
C ALA A 37 9.49 17.75 -5.23
N PHE A 38 9.82 16.80 -4.33
CA PHE A 38 10.57 17.11 -3.10
C PHE A 38 11.89 17.79 -3.41
N PHE A 39 12.67 17.19 -4.32
CA PHE A 39 13.92 17.79 -4.76
C PHE A 39 13.68 19.14 -5.45
N SER A 40 12.75 19.26 -6.41
CA SER A 40 12.62 20.51 -7.19
C SER A 40 11.83 21.66 -6.53
N CYS A 41 11.13 21.43 -5.42
CA CYS A 41 10.29 22.46 -4.76
C CYS A 41 10.52 22.59 -3.24
N GLY A 42 11.18 21.62 -2.61
CA GLY A 42 11.60 21.68 -1.21
C GLY A 42 10.57 21.20 -0.19
N PHE A 43 11.01 21.02 1.05
CA PHE A 43 10.46 20.05 2.01
C PHE A 43 8.92 20.04 2.17
N LEU A 44 8.27 21.16 2.54
CA LEU A 44 6.80 21.18 2.65
C LEU A 44 6.06 21.31 1.31
N ALA A 45 6.67 21.92 0.29
CA ALA A 45 6.10 21.91 -1.06
C ALA A 45 6.12 20.49 -1.66
N GLY A 46 7.07 19.65 -1.25
CA GLY A 46 7.07 18.21 -1.44
C GLY A 46 5.90 17.55 -0.70
N LEU A 47 5.75 17.77 0.61
CA LEU A 47 4.63 17.24 1.41
C LEU A 47 3.24 17.68 0.90
N ILE A 48 3.16 18.83 0.21
CA ILE A 48 1.90 19.44 -0.22
C ILE A 48 1.65 19.29 -1.73
N LEU A 49 2.68 19.05 -2.56
CA LEU A 49 2.50 18.31 -3.82
C LEU A 49 2.16 16.85 -3.52
N GLY A 50 2.65 16.29 -2.40
CA GLY A 50 2.20 15.06 -1.78
C GLY A 50 0.74 15.13 -1.29
N PHE A 51 0.27 16.27 -0.77
CA PHE A 51 -1.14 16.50 -0.39
C PHE A 51 -2.05 16.72 -1.61
N MET A 52 -1.55 17.34 -2.67
CA MET A 52 -2.25 17.47 -3.95
C MET A 52 -2.30 16.14 -4.70
N ALA A 53 -1.21 15.38 -4.62
CA ALA A 53 -1.15 13.99 -5.00
C ALA A 53 -2.14 13.16 -4.19
N ASP A 54 -2.21 13.30 -2.86
CA ASP A 54 -3.20 12.66 -1.97
C ASP A 54 -4.65 13.02 -2.32
N GLN A 55 -4.91 14.17 -2.93
CA GLN A 55 -6.25 14.56 -3.37
C GLN A 55 -6.66 13.94 -4.72
N ILE A 56 -5.70 13.42 -5.48
CA ILE A 56 -5.92 12.58 -6.66
C ILE A 56 -5.79 11.09 -6.27
N ALA A 57 -4.91 10.78 -5.31
CA ALA A 57 -4.60 9.44 -4.83
C ALA A 57 -5.67 8.94 -3.88
N SER A 58 -6.20 9.68 -2.91
CA SER A 58 -7.33 9.21 -2.09
C SER A 58 -8.51 8.75 -2.96
N GLY A 59 -8.72 9.40 -4.12
CA GLY A 59 -9.71 8.97 -5.12
C GLY A 59 -9.36 7.70 -5.91
N VAL A 60 -8.07 7.36 -6.09
CA VAL A 60 -7.63 6.21 -6.91
C VAL A 60 -6.94 5.10 -6.10
N LEU A 61 -6.56 5.37 -4.87
CA LEU A 61 -6.39 4.41 -3.77
C LEU A 61 -7.76 3.82 -3.42
N GLN A 62 -8.84 4.61 -3.44
CA GLN A 62 -10.21 4.09 -3.46
C GLN A 62 -10.58 3.33 -4.75
N LEU A 63 -9.80 3.43 -5.84
CA LEU A 63 -9.89 2.47 -6.96
C LEU A 63 -9.05 1.21 -6.68
N GLY A 64 -7.90 1.34 -6.03
CA GLY A 64 -7.03 0.23 -5.62
C GLY A 64 -7.67 -0.71 -4.59
N GLU A 65 -8.09 -0.14 -3.46
CA GLU A 65 -9.04 -0.72 -2.49
C GLU A 65 -10.42 -1.03 -3.11
N ALA A 66 -10.55 -0.85 -4.43
CA ALA A 66 -11.64 -1.31 -5.25
C ALA A 66 -11.21 -2.14 -6.51
N ILE A 67 -10.02 -2.72 -6.65
CA ILE A 67 -9.74 -3.71 -7.72
C ILE A 67 -9.72 -5.20 -7.25
N GLY A 68 -10.29 -5.55 -6.07
CA GLY A 68 -9.87 -6.73 -5.26
C GLY A 68 -10.83 -7.55 -4.33
N ARG A 69 -12.18 -7.39 -4.29
CA ARG A 69 -13.16 -8.47 -3.89
C ARG A 69 -14.52 -8.48 -4.63
N SER A 70 -14.73 -7.65 -5.64
CA SER A 70 -16.00 -7.57 -6.45
C SER A 70 -16.31 -8.73 -7.39
N ILE A 71 -15.76 -9.89 -7.09
CA ILE A 71 -15.05 -10.66 -8.10
C ILE A 71 -15.65 -12.11 -7.95
N HIS A 72 -15.97 -12.85 -9.04
CA HIS A 72 -16.28 -14.32 -9.07
C HIS A 72 -16.43 -14.92 -10.50
N HIS A 73 -15.83 -16.11 -10.79
CA HIS A 73 -15.90 -16.77 -12.11
C HIS A 73 -16.78 -18.03 -12.13
N THR A 74 -17.61 -18.23 -13.17
CA THR A 74 -18.36 -19.47 -13.35
C THR A 74 -17.41 -20.66 -13.51
N ALA A 75 -17.45 -21.58 -12.55
CA ALA A 75 -16.56 -22.73 -12.41
C ALA A 75 -17.30 -24.06 -12.49
N GLY A 76 -18.37 -24.13 -13.28
CA GLY A 76 -19.08 -25.37 -13.62
C GLY A 76 -20.60 -25.28 -13.44
N LYS A 77 -21.24 -26.42 -13.12
CA LYS A 77 -22.70 -26.52 -12.99
C LYS A 77 -23.19 -27.70 -12.12
N ILE A 78 -24.44 -27.61 -11.67
CA ILE A 78 -25.15 -28.72 -10.99
C ILE A 78 -25.39 -29.88 -11.97
N LEU A 79 -25.06 -31.11 -11.57
CA LEU A 79 -25.21 -32.32 -12.39
C LEU A 79 -26.44 -33.17 -12.01
N THR A 80 -26.75 -33.29 -10.72
CA THR A 80 -27.78 -34.23 -10.25
C THR A 80 -28.81 -33.58 -9.32
N GLY A 81 -30.01 -34.15 -9.26
CA GLY A 81 -31.17 -33.56 -8.58
C GLY A 81 -32.24 -34.60 -8.27
N SER A 82 -33.47 -34.18 -7.99
CA SER A 82 -34.52 -35.09 -7.55
C SER A 82 -35.20 -35.86 -8.69
N GLU A 83 -35.24 -37.19 -8.56
CA GLU A 83 -35.84 -38.14 -9.50
C GLU A 83 -37.35 -37.94 -9.71
N ASN A 84 -38.04 -37.38 -8.71
CA ASN A 84 -39.50 -37.25 -8.64
C ASN A 84 -39.98 -35.82 -8.31
N VAL A 85 -39.08 -34.83 -8.24
CA VAL A 85 -39.43 -33.42 -8.00
C VAL A 85 -38.67 -32.54 -8.98
N SER A 86 -39.39 -31.84 -9.86
CA SER A 86 -38.82 -31.00 -10.91
C SER A 86 -39.32 -29.56 -10.83
N THR A 87 -38.42 -28.62 -11.14
CA THR A 87 -38.71 -27.18 -11.22
C THR A 87 -38.43 -26.73 -12.65
N ASN A 88 -39.42 -26.12 -13.31
CA ASN A 88 -39.36 -25.80 -14.75
C ASN A 88 -38.94 -26.99 -15.64
N SER A 89 -39.47 -28.19 -15.36
CA SER A 89 -39.14 -29.45 -16.07
C SER A 89 -37.68 -29.93 -15.95
N ARG A 90 -36.85 -29.29 -15.12
CA ARG A 90 -35.50 -29.76 -14.76
C ARG A 90 -35.52 -30.34 -13.33
N PRO A 91 -34.79 -31.43 -13.02
CA PRO A 91 -34.74 -31.99 -11.66
C PRO A 91 -34.31 -30.93 -10.64
N ALA A 92 -35.07 -30.79 -9.55
CA ALA A 92 -34.79 -29.80 -8.51
C ALA A 92 -33.58 -30.23 -7.66
N ALA A 93 -32.71 -29.28 -7.32
CA ALA A 93 -31.47 -29.55 -6.60
C ALA A 93 -31.68 -29.56 -5.07
N ARG A 94 -30.80 -30.28 -4.36
CA ARG A 94 -30.88 -30.47 -2.90
C ARG A 94 -29.50 -30.62 -2.27
N ALA A 95 -29.32 -30.11 -1.06
CA ALA A 95 -28.11 -30.32 -0.29
C ALA A 95 -27.85 -31.81 -0.02
N VAL A 96 -26.60 -32.17 0.29
CA VAL A 96 -26.12 -33.54 0.59
C VAL A 96 -26.16 -34.54 -0.57
N LEU A 97 -27.17 -34.48 -1.45
CA LEU A 97 -27.45 -35.50 -2.47
C LEU A 97 -27.38 -35.01 -3.93
N SER A 98 -27.37 -33.71 -4.19
CA SER A 98 -27.03 -33.18 -5.52
C SER A 98 -25.52 -33.02 -5.65
N THR A 99 -24.95 -33.52 -6.74
CA THR A 99 -23.57 -33.26 -7.17
C THR A 99 -23.49 -32.10 -8.16
N VAL A 100 -22.32 -31.49 -8.22
CA VAL A 100 -21.91 -30.44 -9.15
C VAL A 100 -20.59 -30.87 -9.81
N LYS A 101 -20.45 -30.57 -11.10
CA LYS A 101 -19.14 -30.55 -11.74
C LYS A 101 -18.55 -29.18 -11.45
N CYS A 102 -17.45 -29.15 -10.72
CA CYS A 102 -16.64 -27.95 -10.58
C CYS A 102 -15.41 -28.08 -11.48
N ASP A 103 -15.20 -27.14 -12.39
CA ASP A 103 -14.09 -27.17 -13.35
C ASP A 103 -12.73 -26.86 -12.70
N ASN A 104 -12.71 -26.24 -11.52
CA ASN A 104 -11.51 -26.10 -10.68
C ASN A 104 -11.14 -27.43 -9.94
N HIS A 105 -11.97 -28.48 -10.01
CA HIS A 105 -11.80 -29.69 -9.19
C HIS A 105 -11.94 -31.00 -9.99
N ILE A 106 -10.94 -31.88 -9.89
CA ILE A 106 -10.89 -33.15 -10.65
C ILE A 106 -12.02 -34.13 -10.24
N ALA A 107 -12.56 -34.00 -9.03
CA ALA A 107 -13.65 -34.83 -8.50
C ALA A 107 -14.95 -34.01 -8.34
N GLU A 108 -16.10 -34.64 -8.64
CA GLU A 108 -17.41 -34.06 -8.37
C GLU A 108 -17.56 -33.68 -6.88
N LYS A 109 -18.22 -32.56 -6.64
CA LYS A 109 -18.51 -32.00 -5.32
C LYS A 109 -20.02 -32.03 -5.08
N ARG A 110 -20.48 -31.94 -3.83
CA ARG A 110 -21.91 -31.89 -3.51
C ARG A 110 -22.37 -30.48 -3.18
N ILE A 111 -23.67 -30.22 -3.29
CA ILE A 111 -24.28 -29.01 -2.76
C ILE A 111 -24.26 -29.12 -1.22
N ALA A 112 -23.65 -28.12 -0.57
CA ALA A 112 -23.38 -28.10 0.86
C ALA A 112 -24.42 -27.30 1.65
N GLN A 113 -25.27 -26.51 0.97
CA GLN A 113 -26.28 -25.65 1.58
C GLN A 113 -27.68 -25.84 0.97
N GLY A 114 -28.71 -25.48 1.74
CA GLY A 114 -30.10 -25.43 1.29
C GLY A 114 -31.03 -24.78 2.30
N SER A 115 -32.34 -24.76 2.00
CA SER A 115 -33.36 -24.18 2.86
C SER A 115 -33.52 -24.90 4.21
N GLU A 116 -33.49 -24.13 5.30
CA GLU A 116 -33.75 -24.61 6.68
C GLU A 116 -35.13 -25.25 6.89
N ASN A 117 -36.12 -24.95 6.06
CA ASN A 117 -37.51 -25.36 6.31
C ASN A 117 -38.29 -25.84 5.07
N ILE A 118 -37.63 -25.95 3.92
CA ILE A 118 -38.18 -26.58 2.71
C ILE A 118 -37.26 -27.72 2.30
N TYR A 119 -37.80 -28.93 2.29
CA TYR A 119 -37.05 -30.16 2.03
C TYR A 119 -37.52 -30.85 0.74
N ILE A 120 -36.58 -31.32 -0.06
CA ILE A 120 -36.83 -32.17 -1.25
C ILE A 120 -36.26 -33.56 -0.96
N ASN A 121 -37.14 -34.55 -0.87
CA ASN A 121 -36.83 -35.93 -0.46
C ASN A 121 -36.00 -35.99 0.83
N SER A 122 -36.48 -35.29 1.87
CA SER A 122 -35.86 -35.21 3.20
C SER A 122 -34.47 -34.58 3.27
N GLN A 123 -34.05 -33.82 2.24
CA GLN A 123 -32.83 -32.99 2.25
C GLN A 123 -33.17 -31.52 2.03
N PRO A 124 -32.40 -30.56 2.60
CA PRO A 124 -32.60 -29.13 2.38
C PRO A 124 -32.65 -28.80 0.88
N ALA A 125 -33.69 -28.08 0.46
CA ALA A 125 -33.88 -27.71 -0.95
C ALA A 125 -32.88 -26.63 -1.35
N ALA A 126 -32.09 -26.87 -2.40
CA ALA A 126 -31.03 -25.96 -2.84
C ALA A 126 -31.60 -24.81 -3.69
N ARG A 127 -30.96 -23.64 -3.59
CA ARG A 127 -31.36 -22.38 -4.20
C ARG A 127 -30.14 -21.66 -4.79
N LYS A 128 -30.40 -20.64 -5.60
CA LYS A 128 -29.41 -19.61 -5.92
C LYS A 128 -28.85 -18.99 -4.64
N ASP A 129 -27.58 -18.62 -4.66
CA ASP A 129 -26.76 -18.22 -3.50
C ASP A 129 -26.44 -19.35 -2.47
N ASP A 130 -26.94 -20.59 -2.61
CA ASP A 130 -26.48 -21.72 -1.76
C ASP A 130 -25.14 -22.29 -2.26
N HIS A 131 -24.20 -22.58 -1.35
CA HIS A 131 -22.84 -23.05 -1.65
C HIS A 131 -22.69 -24.58 -1.79
N THR A 132 -21.55 -24.99 -2.35
CA THR A 132 -21.10 -26.38 -2.58
C THR A 132 -19.83 -26.73 -1.78
N GLU A 133 -19.46 -28.01 -1.72
CA GLU A 133 -18.30 -28.52 -0.94
C GLU A 133 -16.92 -27.98 -1.37
N CYS A 134 -16.82 -27.24 -2.47
CA CYS A 134 -15.59 -26.55 -2.87
C CYS A 134 -15.61 -25.05 -2.57
N ASP A 135 -16.70 -24.51 -2.02
CA ASP A 135 -17.04 -23.07 -2.00
C ASP A 135 -17.40 -22.48 -3.37
N ALA A 136 -18.00 -23.29 -4.25
CA ALA A 136 -18.66 -22.75 -5.44
C ALA A 136 -20.11 -22.39 -5.10
N VAL A 137 -20.52 -21.16 -5.42
CA VAL A 137 -21.88 -20.63 -5.15
C VAL A 137 -22.79 -20.97 -6.31
N ILE A 138 -24.04 -21.39 -6.07
CA ILE A 138 -25.02 -21.60 -7.14
C ILE A 138 -25.44 -20.26 -7.74
N GLU A 139 -25.10 -20.08 -9.02
CA GLU A 139 -25.13 -18.81 -9.74
C GLU A 139 -26.53 -18.44 -10.25
N ASP A 140 -27.36 -19.43 -10.59
CA ASP A 140 -28.70 -19.20 -11.14
C ASP A 140 -29.77 -20.17 -10.58
N GLY A 141 -31.04 -19.86 -10.82
CA GLY A 141 -32.16 -20.67 -10.35
C GLY A 141 -33.45 -20.44 -11.13
N SER A 142 -34.57 -20.88 -10.56
CA SER A 142 -35.88 -20.73 -11.20
C SER A 142 -36.36 -19.27 -11.24
N PRO A 143 -36.64 -18.71 -12.44
CA PRO A 143 -37.10 -17.33 -12.57
C PRO A 143 -38.56 -17.12 -12.11
N ASN A 144 -39.26 -18.19 -11.67
CA ASN A 144 -40.64 -18.11 -11.20
C ASN A 144 -41.03 -19.11 -10.09
N VAL A 145 -40.10 -19.90 -9.55
CA VAL A 145 -40.33 -20.77 -8.39
C VAL A 145 -39.31 -20.44 -7.31
N PHE A 146 -39.78 -19.84 -6.22
CA PHE A 146 -38.95 -19.34 -5.14
C PHE A 146 -39.16 -20.12 -3.85
N LEU A 147 -38.09 -20.37 -3.11
CA LEU A 147 -38.10 -21.10 -1.85
C LEU A 147 -37.82 -20.16 -0.66
N GLY A 148 -38.50 -20.41 0.46
CA GLY A 148 -38.32 -19.73 1.74
C GLY A 148 -37.22 -20.36 2.63
N GLY A 149 -37.29 -20.02 3.91
CA GLY A 149 -36.31 -20.41 4.93
C GLY A 149 -35.02 -19.60 4.89
N GLY A 150 -34.22 -19.65 5.97
CA GLY A 150 -32.82 -19.25 5.93
C GLY A 150 -31.97 -20.31 5.22
N THR A 151 -30.66 -20.27 5.42
CA THR A 151 -29.69 -21.18 4.76
C THR A 151 -29.03 -22.08 5.79
N GLN A 152 -29.23 -23.39 5.65
CA GLN A 152 -28.57 -24.40 6.46
C GLN A 152 -27.37 -24.98 5.70
N THR A 153 -26.17 -24.80 6.25
CA THR A 153 -24.97 -25.57 5.84
C THR A 153 -25.05 -26.98 6.43
N VAL A 154 -24.85 -28.00 5.60
CA VAL A 154 -24.94 -29.43 5.95
C VAL A 154 -23.76 -30.27 5.44
N LEU A 155 -22.80 -29.67 4.72
CA LEU A 155 -21.48 -30.22 4.38
C LEU A 155 -20.40 -29.12 4.50
N GLU A 156 -19.12 -29.51 4.47
CA GLU A 156 -17.94 -28.65 4.69
C GLU A 156 -17.47 -27.91 3.40
N ILE A 157 -16.77 -26.77 3.52
CA ILE A 157 -16.57 -25.74 2.46
C ILE A 157 -15.19 -25.03 2.60
N SER A 158 -14.53 -24.57 1.51
CA SER A 158 -13.11 -24.11 1.48
C SER A 158 -12.76 -22.99 0.46
N SER A 159 -12.01 -21.92 0.81
CA SER A 159 -11.72 -20.71 -0.03
C SER A 159 -10.23 -20.30 -0.16
N GLU A 160 -9.89 -19.26 -0.98
CA GLU A 160 -8.53 -19.05 -1.58
C GLU A 160 -7.76 -17.66 -1.42
N ILE A 161 -7.92 -16.77 -0.42
CA ILE A 161 -7.21 -15.43 -0.27
C ILE A 161 -5.99 -15.35 0.75
N PRO A 162 -4.75 -14.83 0.46
CA PRO A 162 -3.45 -15.03 1.23
C PRO A 162 -2.85 -13.82 2.06
N ASP A 163 -1.85 -14.01 2.97
CA ASP A 163 -1.59 -13.13 4.19
C ASP A 163 -0.20 -12.44 4.41
N TRP A 164 0.92 -12.85 3.78
CA TRP A 164 2.21 -12.15 3.98
C TRP A 164 2.28 -10.80 3.26
N LEU A 165 1.70 -10.76 2.05
CA LEU A 165 1.69 -9.61 1.15
C LEU A 165 1.14 -8.32 1.78
N ARG A 166 0.23 -8.45 2.76
CA ARG A 166 -0.30 -7.30 3.53
C ARG A 166 0.81 -6.46 4.16
N LYS A 167 1.80 -7.12 4.76
CA LYS A 167 2.84 -6.50 5.60
C LYS A 167 3.84 -5.70 4.77
N VAL A 168 4.20 -6.20 3.59
CA VAL A 168 5.12 -5.52 2.66
C VAL A 168 4.52 -4.20 2.16
N VAL A 169 3.22 -4.21 1.85
CA VAL A 169 2.50 -3.01 1.41
C VAL A 169 2.24 -2.03 2.56
N ASP A 170 1.97 -2.51 3.78
CA ASP A 170 1.87 -1.64 4.96
C ASP A 170 3.18 -0.84 5.16
N VAL A 171 4.36 -1.49 5.01
CA VAL A 171 5.67 -0.82 5.07
C VAL A 171 5.88 0.16 3.90
N LEU A 172 5.44 -0.18 2.68
CA LEU A 172 5.51 0.76 1.55
C LEU A 172 4.57 1.98 1.73
N PHE A 173 3.44 1.83 2.41
CA PHE A 173 2.59 2.96 2.81
C PHE A 173 3.17 3.77 3.99
N VAL A 174 4.03 3.19 4.85
CA VAL A 174 4.85 3.98 5.80
C VAL A 174 5.79 4.91 5.01
N VAL A 175 6.52 4.37 4.02
CA VAL A 175 7.43 5.16 3.16
C VAL A 175 6.65 6.22 2.36
N ALA A 176 5.45 5.91 1.88
CA ALA A 176 4.53 6.86 1.25
C ALA A 176 4.16 8.04 2.17
N SER A 177 3.75 7.71 3.39
CA SER A 177 3.13 8.67 4.33
C SER A 177 4.11 9.70 4.86
N LEU A 178 5.42 9.40 4.84
CA LEU A 178 6.50 10.34 5.17
C LEU A 178 6.58 11.51 4.17
N LEU A 179 6.05 11.35 2.95
CA LEU A 179 6.17 12.32 1.86
C LEU A 179 4.84 12.96 1.43
N GLY A 180 3.71 12.68 2.10
CA GLY A 180 2.43 13.29 1.70
C GLY A 180 1.26 13.13 2.69
N GLY A 181 0.98 14.19 3.43
CA GLY A 181 -0.38 14.53 3.90
C GLY A 181 -1.05 13.72 5.02
N LEU A 182 -0.69 12.45 5.27
CA LEU A 182 -1.39 11.60 6.26
C LEU A 182 -0.67 11.44 7.62
N ALA A 183 -0.01 12.51 8.07
CA ALA A 183 0.41 12.65 9.47
C ALA A 183 -0.74 12.36 10.46
N GLY A 184 -1.99 12.71 10.14
CA GLY A 184 -3.15 12.43 11.02
C GLY A 184 -3.54 10.96 11.14
N ALA A 185 -3.27 10.14 10.12
CA ALA A 185 -3.51 8.68 10.16
C ALA A 185 -2.33 7.96 10.82
N TRP A 186 -1.09 8.27 10.41
CA TRP A 186 0.07 7.61 11.00
C TRP A 186 0.41 8.09 12.41
N ARG A 187 0.05 9.31 12.82
CA ARG A 187 0.05 9.68 14.25
C ARG A 187 -0.99 8.87 15.02
N GLN A 188 -2.16 8.57 14.44
CA GLN A 188 -3.09 7.62 15.08
C GLN A 188 -2.58 6.18 15.08
N ALA A 189 -1.70 5.79 14.16
CA ALA A 189 -0.97 4.51 14.17
C ALA A 189 0.19 4.49 15.20
N ALA A 190 0.93 5.58 15.35
CA ALA A 190 2.04 5.72 16.30
C ALA A 190 1.57 5.79 17.76
N LYS A 191 0.36 6.32 18.01
CA LYS A 191 -0.33 6.26 19.31
C LYS A 191 -0.57 4.84 19.82
N LEU A 192 -0.33 3.80 19.03
CA LEU A 192 -0.51 2.41 19.45
C LEU A 192 0.60 1.85 20.38
N GLY A 193 1.63 2.62 20.76
CA GLY A 193 2.59 2.26 21.83
C GLY A 193 3.51 1.10 21.47
N THR A 194 4.44 1.34 20.55
CA THR A 194 5.11 0.32 19.73
C THR A 194 6.46 -0.14 20.29
N LYS A 195 6.45 -1.05 21.28
CA LYS A 195 7.67 -1.56 21.97
C LYS A 195 8.07 -3.01 21.73
N PHE A 196 7.18 -3.84 21.16
CA PHE A 196 7.46 -5.25 20.85
C PHE A 196 7.63 -5.58 19.36
N GLY A 197 7.39 -4.62 18.46
CA GLY A 197 7.67 -4.77 17.03
C GLY A 197 8.68 -3.78 16.46
N THR A 198 9.04 -2.74 17.23
CA THR A 198 9.82 -1.62 16.72
C THR A 198 10.67 -0.99 17.83
N LYS A 199 11.69 -1.69 18.32
CA LYS A 199 12.69 -1.08 19.23
C LYS A 199 13.61 -0.04 18.56
N CYS A 200 13.28 0.36 17.32
CA CYS A 200 13.59 1.68 16.74
C CYS A 200 12.75 2.06 15.52
N ALA A 201 12.22 1.09 14.76
CA ALA A 201 11.63 1.33 13.44
C ALA A 201 10.40 2.28 13.41
N ALA A 202 9.79 2.62 14.55
CA ALA A 202 8.64 3.53 14.66
C ALA A 202 9.00 4.95 15.15
N LYS A 203 10.22 5.45 14.89
CA LYS A 203 10.54 6.86 15.19
C LYS A 203 11.50 7.59 14.23
N PHE A 204 11.62 7.12 12.99
CA PHE A 204 12.32 7.83 11.91
C PHE A 204 11.46 8.97 11.31
N ILE A 205 11.15 10.00 12.12
CA ILE A 205 10.80 11.33 11.58
C ILE A 205 12.11 12.12 11.43
N GLY A 206 12.93 11.63 10.51
CA GLY A 206 14.27 12.11 10.20
C GLY A 206 14.62 11.62 8.79
N GLY A 207 13.89 12.14 7.81
CA GLY A 207 14.01 11.72 6.42
C GLY A 207 15.39 12.01 5.84
N GLU A 208 15.81 11.13 4.93
CA GLU A 208 16.36 11.42 3.58
C GLU A 208 17.33 10.33 3.09
N LEU A 209 17.93 9.50 3.96
CA LEU A 209 19.06 8.63 3.57
C LEU A 209 19.16 7.22 4.18
N VAL A 210 18.10 6.71 4.84
CA VAL A 210 18.14 5.40 5.53
C VAL A 210 16.97 4.51 5.07
N GLY A 211 17.26 3.57 4.16
CA GLY A 211 16.25 2.77 3.44
C GLY A 211 15.65 1.59 4.22
N MET A 212 14.62 0.95 3.63
CA MET A 212 13.77 -0.10 4.25
C MET A 212 14.54 -1.20 5.00
N ALA A 213 15.65 -1.69 4.44
CA ALA A 213 16.46 -2.75 5.04
C ALA A 213 16.97 -2.42 6.46
N VAL A 214 17.16 -1.13 6.79
CA VAL A 214 17.53 -0.69 8.15
C VAL A 214 16.33 -0.76 9.09
N GLY A 215 15.13 -0.39 8.60
CA GLY A 215 13.89 -0.51 9.36
C GLY A 215 13.60 -1.96 9.76
N GLU A 216 13.82 -2.90 8.84
CA GLU A 216 13.71 -4.34 9.10
C GLU A 216 14.80 -4.82 10.08
N ALA A 217 16.06 -4.49 9.80
CA ALA A 217 17.21 -4.86 10.65
C ALA A 217 17.08 -4.39 12.11
N ILE A 218 16.54 -3.18 12.33
CA ILE A 218 16.39 -2.55 13.65
C ILE A 218 14.99 -2.76 14.29
N SER A 219 14.05 -3.36 13.55
CA SER A 219 12.72 -3.74 14.06
C SER A 219 12.79 -4.99 14.94
N GLY A 220 13.51 -6.01 14.48
CA GLY A 220 13.56 -7.33 15.13
C GLY A 220 12.39 -8.25 14.79
N LEU A 221 11.47 -7.83 13.93
CA LEU A 221 10.41 -8.70 13.42
C LEU A 221 10.87 -9.42 12.15
N PHE A 222 10.71 -10.75 12.11
CA PHE A 222 11.08 -11.56 10.95
C PHE A 222 9.91 -12.40 10.41
N SER A 223 9.75 -12.42 9.07
CA SER A 223 8.64 -13.05 8.33
C SER A 223 7.26 -12.67 8.93
N ASN A 224 6.28 -13.57 8.91
CA ASN A 224 4.96 -13.42 9.51
C ASN A 224 5.08 -13.40 11.05
N PRO A 225 5.02 -12.23 11.72
CA PRO A 225 6.19 -11.82 12.48
C PRO A 225 6.44 -12.62 13.76
N VAL A 226 7.70 -13.01 13.91
CA VAL A 226 8.32 -13.47 15.16
C VAL A 226 9.31 -12.38 15.61
N ASP A 227 9.27 -12.00 16.88
CA ASP A 227 10.30 -11.16 17.49
C ASP A 227 11.58 -11.99 17.69
N VAL A 228 12.66 -11.66 16.98
CA VAL A 228 13.93 -12.38 17.06
C VAL A 228 14.63 -12.21 18.41
N THR A 229 14.28 -11.18 19.19
CA THR A 229 14.91 -10.89 20.49
C THR A 229 14.21 -11.57 21.67
N THR A 230 12.91 -11.88 21.54
CA THR A 230 12.13 -12.54 22.61
C THR A 230 11.41 -13.84 22.19
N GLY A 231 11.53 -14.24 20.93
CA GLY A 231 10.89 -15.43 20.34
C GLY A 231 9.36 -15.43 20.37
N GLN A 232 8.74 -14.26 20.55
CA GLN A 232 7.29 -14.14 20.63
C GLN A 232 6.63 -14.14 19.25
N LYS A 233 5.42 -14.72 19.16
CA LYS A 233 4.57 -14.60 17.99
C LYS A 233 3.77 -13.32 18.06
N ILE A 234 3.88 -12.48 17.03
CA ILE A 234 3.17 -11.20 16.93
C ILE A 234 2.30 -11.20 15.66
N LEU A 235 1.17 -10.49 15.71
CA LEU A 235 0.50 -9.93 14.55
C LEU A 235 0.33 -8.44 14.79
N LEU A 236 0.94 -7.63 13.92
CA LEU A 236 0.79 -6.17 13.89
C LEU A 236 -0.71 -5.79 13.71
N PRO A 237 -1.13 -4.56 14.03
CA PRO A 237 -2.54 -4.18 14.07
C PRO A 237 -3.28 -4.39 12.73
N GLU A 238 -4.05 -5.46 12.64
CA GLU A 238 -4.85 -5.79 11.45
C GLU A 238 -6.17 -5.03 11.50
N THR A 239 -6.52 -4.31 10.43
CA THR A 239 -7.78 -3.54 10.38
C THR A 239 -8.92 -4.41 9.86
N ASP A 240 -10.01 -4.51 10.63
CA ASP A 240 -11.25 -5.19 10.22
C ASP A 240 -12.15 -4.27 9.42
N PHE A 241 -12.24 -3.00 9.83
CA PHE A 241 -12.89 -1.93 9.08
C PHE A 241 -12.39 -0.55 9.50
N THR A 242 -12.50 0.42 8.58
CA THR A 242 -12.44 1.85 8.87
C THR A 242 -13.71 2.50 8.32
N LEU A 243 -14.37 3.35 9.12
CA LEU A 243 -15.43 4.24 8.65
C LEU A 243 -14.85 5.66 8.47
N PRO A 244 -14.93 6.26 7.27
CA PRO A 244 -14.22 7.49 6.96
C PRO A 244 -14.90 8.72 7.55
N GLY A 245 -14.10 9.65 8.05
CA GLY A 245 -14.59 10.87 8.66
C GLY A 245 -13.44 11.82 8.98
N ARG A 246 -13.77 13.05 9.39
CA ARG A 246 -12.79 14.04 9.88
C ARG A 246 -11.98 13.51 11.08
N LEU A 247 -12.54 12.54 11.81
CA LEU A 247 -11.82 11.59 12.65
C LEU A 247 -12.33 10.18 12.29
N PRO A 248 -11.57 9.35 11.54
CA PRO A 248 -12.03 8.03 11.09
C PRO A 248 -12.24 7.06 12.25
N VAL A 249 -13.27 6.20 12.14
CA VAL A 249 -13.54 5.16 13.13
C VAL A 249 -12.96 3.84 12.63
N THR A 250 -11.71 3.57 12.99
CA THR A 250 -11.01 2.31 12.69
C THR A 250 -11.18 1.31 13.82
N CYS A 251 -11.50 0.06 13.46
CA CYS A 251 -11.44 -1.11 14.34
C CYS A 251 -10.26 -1.98 13.88
N SER A 252 -9.26 -2.15 14.75
CA SER A 252 -8.08 -2.96 14.47
C SER A 252 -7.67 -3.83 15.66
N ARG A 253 -7.13 -5.00 15.34
CA ARG A 253 -6.84 -6.13 16.24
C ARG A 253 -5.34 -6.46 16.20
N PHE A 254 -4.73 -6.52 17.37
CA PHE A 254 -3.32 -6.85 17.59
C PHE A 254 -3.20 -8.18 18.33
N TYR A 255 -2.19 -8.99 17.98
CA TYR A 255 -1.82 -10.20 18.75
C TYR A 255 -0.38 -10.12 19.23
N ALA A 256 -0.13 -10.50 20.48
CA ALA A 256 1.18 -10.92 20.93
C ALA A 256 1.08 -12.08 21.92
N SER A 257 1.89 -13.12 21.73
CA SER A 257 1.84 -14.34 22.56
C SER A 257 2.20 -14.15 24.03
N HIS A 258 2.83 -13.02 24.40
CA HIS A 258 3.12 -12.68 25.80
C HIS A 258 1.91 -12.09 26.55
N LEU A 259 0.85 -11.67 25.87
CA LEU A 259 -0.28 -11.02 26.51
C LEU A 259 -1.15 -12.06 27.23
N GLU A 260 -0.91 -12.20 28.52
CA GLU A 260 -1.67 -13.09 29.41
C GLU A 260 -3.07 -12.55 29.74
N THR A 261 -3.27 -11.24 29.57
CA THR A 261 -4.56 -10.59 29.72
C THR A 261 -5.56 -11.06 28.65
N VAL A 262 -6.81 -11.24 29.07
CA VAL A 262 -7.92 -11.65 28.19
C VAL A 262 -8.63 -10.40 27.70
N GLY A 263 -8.34 -9.99 26.46
CA GLY A 263 -9.03 -8.88 25.81
C GLY A 263 -10.41 -9.26 25.28
N LEU A 264 -11.09 -8.33 24.60
CA LEU A 264 -12.43 -8.53 24.04
C LEU A 264 -12.53 -9.72 23.05
N LEU A 265 -11.40 -10.14 22.47
CA LEU A 265 -11.28 -11.27 21.54
C LEU A 265 -10.50 -12.48 22.13
N GLY A 266 -10.24 -12.52 23.44
CA GLY A 266 -9.52 -13.62 24.12
C GLY A 266 -8.10 -13.29 24.58
N ARG A 267 -7.39 -14.28 25.13
CA ARG A 267 -5.98 -14.18 25.54
C ARG A 267 -5.10 -13.93 24.32
N GLY A 268 -4.10 -13.06 24.46
CA GLY A 268 -3.18 -12.71 23.38
C GLY A 268 -3.71 -11.59 22.46
N TRP A 269 -5.02 -11.31 22.46
CA TRP A 269 -5.65 -10.33 21.58
C TRP A 269 -5.97 -9.01 22.28
N ARG A 270 -5.83 -7.91 21.53
CA ARG A 270 -6.26 -6.57 21.90
C ARG A 270 -6.94 -5.87 20.72
N LEU A 271 -8.03 -5.16 20.96
CA LEU A 271 -8.55 -4.14 20.04
C LEU A 271 -7.97 -2.76 20.37
N ASN A 272 -7.86 -1.90 19.35
CA ASN A 272 -7.40 -0.51 19.45
C ASN A 272 -8.29 0.42 20.30
N TRP A 273 -9.39 -0.08 20.86
CA TRP A 273 -10.30 0.64 21.76
C TRP A 273 -10.16 0.21 23.23
N GLU A 274 -9.36 -0.81 23.54
CA GLU A 274 -9.21 -1.35 24.91
C GLU A 274 -8.17 -0.58 25.76
N THR A 275 -7.88 0.68 25.41
CA THR A 275 -7.00 1.57 26.21
C THR A 275 -7.67 1.93 27.52
N SER A 276 -6.97 1.70 28.63
CA SER A 276 -7.47 1.92 29.98
C SER A 276 -6.36 2.38 30.92
N LEU A 277 -6.76 2.97 32.04
CA LEU A 277 -5.92 3.18 33.21
C LEU A 277 -6.33 2.19 34.31
N ARG A 278 -5.37 1.71 35.09
CA ARG A 278 -5.58 1.04 36.38
C ARG A 278 -4.98 1.89 37.50
N ASP A 279 -5.74 2.10 38.56
CA ASP A 279 -5.28 2.66 39.83
C ASP A 279 -4.78 1.50 40.72
N ASP A 280 -3.51 1.53 41.12
CA ASP A 280 -2.93 0.63 42.13
C ASP A 280 -2.32 1.46 43.28
N ASP A 281 -2.04 0.88 44.45
CA ASP A 281 -1.72 1.64 45.68
C ASP A 281 -0.69 2.78 45.49
N GLU A 282 0.31 2.59 44.62
CA GLU A 282 1.40 3.55 44.39
C GLU A 282 1.37 4.21 42.98
N HIS A 283 0.78 3.58 41.96
CA HIS A 283 0.87 4.00 40.56
C HIS A 283 -0.49 4.17 39.88
N ILE A 284 -0.47 4.93 38.78
CA ILE A 284 -1.46 4.85 37.72
C ILE A 284 -0.80 4.09 36.57
N THR A 285 -1.33 2.91 36.24
CA THR A 285 -0.85 2.08 35.14
C THR A 285 -1.69 2.34 33.88
N LEU A 286 -1.10 2.88 32.82
CA LEU A 286 -1.71 2.99 31.49
C LEU A 286 -1.48 1.71 30.69
N THR A 287 -2.55 1.05 30.27
CA THR A 287 -2.48 -0.10 29.36
C THR A 287 -2.73 0.38 27.94
N GLY A 288 -1.65 0.58 27.19
CA GLY A 288 -1.69 0.92 25.77
C GLY A 288 -2.37 -0.17 24.95
N VAL A 289 -2.89 0.17 23.76
CA VAL A 289 -3.60 -0.77 22.87
C VAL A 289 -2.84 -2.06 22.56
N GLN A 290 -1.50 -2.05 22.42
CA GLN A 290 -0.70 -3.27 22.27
C GLN A 290 -0.56 -4.12 23.54
N GLY A 291 -1.28 -3.75 24.62
CA GLY A 291 -1.29 -4.44 25.91
C GLY A 291 -0.12 -4.09 26.84
N ARG A 292 0.83 -3.27 26.38
CA ARG A 292 1.94 -2.74 27.20
C ARG A 292 1.41 -1.88 28.35
N GLU A 293 1.82 -2.23 29.57
CA GLU A 293 1.65 -1.40 30.77
C GLU A 293 2.76 -0.34 30.84
N LEU A 294 2.38 0.91 31.15
CA LEU A 294 3.23 2.05 31.47
C LEU A 294 2.86 2.55 32.86
N ARG A 295 3.81 2.65 33.80
CA ARG A 295 3.51 2.87 35.23
C ARG A 295 4.00 4.23 35.70
N TYR A 296 3.06 5.07 36.14
CA TYR A 296 3.33 6.45 36.54
C TYR A 296 3.05 6.65 38.05
N PRO A 297 4.04 7.02 38.87
CA PRO A 297 3.84 7.20 40.31
C PRO A 297 2.77 8.25 40.66
N LYS A 298 1.80 7.87 41.50
CA LYS A 298 0.69 8.74 41.93
C LYS A 298 1.14 10.04 42.60
N THR A 299 2.31 10.02 43.24
CA THR A 299 2.95 11.17 43.89
C THR A 299 3.26 12.32 42.92
N MET A 300 3.46 12.02 41.63
CA MET A 300 3.67 13.01 40.57
C MET A 300 2.37 13.37 39.82
N LEU A 301 1.32 12.54 39.92
CA LEU A 301 0.00 12.76 39.34
C LEU A 301 -1.00 13.35 40.36
N THR A 302 -0.62 14.48 40.96
CA THR A 302 -1.58 15.30 41.73
C THR A 302 -2.41 16.21 40.79
N PRO A 303 -3.63 16.63 41.17
CA PRO A 303 -4.47 17.45 40.29
C PRO A 303 -3.74 18.71 39.76
N GLY A 304 -3.83 18.93 38.45
CA GLY A 304 -3.13 20.01 37.75
C GLY A 304 -1.74 19.64 37.21
N HIS A 305 -1.21 18.44 37.51
CA HIS A 305 0.11 18.00 37.05
C HIS A 305 0.04 17.03 35.87
N GLN A 306 1.17 16.89 35.17
CA GLN A 306 1.35 15.94 34.08
C GLN A 306 2.77 15.39 34.04
N ILE A 307 2.92 14.18 33.51
CA ILE A 307 4.21 13.53 33.27
C ILE A 307 4.36 13.37 31.75
N PHE A 308 5.51 13.78 31.21
CA PHE A 308 5.91 13.44 29.84
C PHE A 308 6.58 12.07 29.84
N ASP A 309 6.25 11.26 28.86
CA ASP A 309 6.92 10.00 28.56
C ASP A 309 7.75 10.19 27.27
N PRO A 310 9.08 10.39 27.36
CA PRO A 310 9.92 10.61 26.18
C PRO A 310 10.01 9.37 25.28
N GLU A 311 9.87 8.18 25.86
CA GLU A 311 9.91 6.92 25.13
C GLU A 311 8.63 6.68 24.34
N GLU A 312 7.46 7.08 24.86
CA GLU A 312 6.16 6.90 24.20
C GLU A 312 5.62 8.18 23.51
N GLN A 313 6.34 9.31 23.61
CA GLN A 313 6.00 10.61 22.99
C GLN A 313 4.59 11.10 23.35
N LEU A 314 4.24 10.93 24.62
CA LEU A 314 2.92 11.23 25.17
C LEU A 314 3.02 11.85 26.55
N TYR A 315 1.91 12.42 27.02
CA TYR A 315 1.78 12.96 28.35
C TYR A 315 0.58 12.34 29.06
N LEU A 316 0.77 11.84 30.29
CA LEU A 316 -0.35 11.54 31.18
C LEU A 316 -0.57 12.71 32.13
N SER A 317 -1.69 13.41 31.94
CA SER A 317 -2.12 14.54 32.75
C SER A 317 -3.23 14.15 33.71
N ARG A 318 -3.24 14.73 34.91
CA ARG A 318 -4.40 14.73 35.81
C ARG A 318 -4.95 16.14 35.93
N LEU A 319 -6.18 16.34 35.48
CA LEU A 319 -6.85 17.64 35.49
C LEU A 319 -7.17 18.11 36.91
N HIS A 320 -7.44 19.41 37.05
CA HIS A 320 -7.86 20.04 38.31
C HIS A 320 -9.20 19.48 38.84
N ASP A 321 -10.04 18.90 37.98
CA ASP A 321 -11.27 18.20 38.37
C ASP A 321 -11.05 16.72 38.75
N GLY A 322 -9.79 16.27 38.75
CA GLY A 322 -9.38 14.93 39.17
C GLY A 322 -9.28 13.91 38.03
N ARG A 323 -9.89 14.17 36.86
CA ARG A 323 -9.91 13.24 35.71
C ARG A 323 -8.54 13.11 35.05
N TYR A 324 -8.30 11.95 34.45
CA TYR A 324 -7.08 11.66 33.72
C TYR A 324 -7.26 11.87 32.22
N VAL A 325 -6.24 12.46 31.60
CA VAL A 325 -6.17 12.73 30.16
C VAL A 325 -4.80 12.33 29.65
N LEU A 326 -4.79 11.45 28.66
CA LEU A 326 -3.62 11.14 27.86
C LEU A 326 -3.61 12.11 26.66
N HIS A 327 -2.55 12.89 26.48
CA HIS A 327 -2.41 13.78 25.33
C HIS A 327 -1.09 13.56 24.59
N TYR A 328 -1.10 13.85 23.29
CA TYR A 328 0.02 13.60 22.39
C TYR A 328 0.55 14.92 21.79
N THR A 329 1.78 14.88 21.28
CA THR A 329 2.47 16.00 20.62
C THR A 329 1.74 16.57 19.39
N ASP A 330 0.74 15.85 18.87
CA ASP A 330 -0.17 16.29 17.80
C ASP A 330 -1.43 17.03 18.31
N ARG A 331 -1.43 17.40 19.60
CA ARG A 331 -2.50 18.13 20.31
C ARG A 331 -3.83 17.35 20.43
N SER A 332 -3.90 16.10 19.98
CA SER A 332 -5.06 15.24 20.26
C SER A 332 -5.00 14.68 21.69
N TYR A 333 -6.17 14.37 22.25
CA TYR A 333 -6.29 13.95 23.64
C TYR A 333 -7.38 12.90 23.87
N TYR A 334 -7.14 12.05 24.86
CA TYR A 334 -7.89 10.84 25.20
C TYR A 334 -8.31 10.98 26.68
N VAL A 335 -9.61 11.08 26.93
CA VAL A 335 -10.17 11.35 28.25
C VAL A 335 -10.73 10.07 28.86
N PHE A 336 -10.23 9.69 30.03
CA PHE A 336 -10.69 8.52 30.78
C PHE A 336 -11.86 8.88 31.70
N GLY A 337 -12.61 7.85 32.10
CA GLY A 337 -13.65 7.97 33.11
C GLY A 337 -13.11 8.03 34.54
N ASP A 338 -14.03 8.01 35.49
CA ASP A 338 -13.72 7.70 36.88
C ASP A 338 -13.32 6.23 37.02
N PHE A 339 -12.53 5.90 38.05
CA PHE A 339 -12.18 4.51 38.37
C PHE A 339 -13.39 3.78 38.97
N ASP A 340 -13.61 2.54 38.56
CA ASP A 340 -14.62 1.64 39.10
C ASP A 340 -14.18 0.90 40.38
N SER A 341 -14.97 -0.07 40.84
CA SER A 341 -14.67 -0.86 42.05
C SER A 341 -13.40 -1.70 41.97
N ASP A 342 -12.95 -1.98 40.75
CA ASP A 342 -11.84 -2.88 40.47
C ASP A 342 -10.57 -2.07 40.11
N GLY A 343 -10.63 -0.75 40.30
CA GLY A 343 -9.54 0.19 40.03
C GLY A 343 -9.39 0.55 38.55
N MET A 344 -10.37 0.26 37.69
CA MET A 344 -10.24 0.45 36.24
C MET A 344 -10.96 1.72 35.77
N ALA A 345 -10.29 2.53 34.94
CA ALA A 345 -10.88 3.67 34.24
C ALA A 345 -10.73 3.48 32.72
N TYR A 346 -11.86 3.44 32.03
CA TYR A 346 -11.95 3.22 30.59
C TYR A 346 -11.96 4.55 29.83
N LEU A 347 -11.52 4.52 28.57
CA LEU A 347 -11.60 5.67 27.66
C LEU A 347 -13.07 6.08 27.46
N LEU A 348 -13.42 7.35 27.74
CA LEU A 348 -14.74 7.92 27.48
C LEU A 348 -14.82 8.51 26.07
N PHE A 349 -13.78 9.23 25.65
CA PHE A 349 -13.66 9.75 24.29
C PHE A 349 -12.21 10.09 23.94
N MET A 350 -11.91 10.06 22.64
CA MET A 350 -10.74 10.71 22.05
C MET A 350 -11.20 11.90 21.20
N GLU A 351 -10.44 12.99 21.20
CA GLU A 351 -10.76 14.22 20.47
C GLU A 351 -9.51 14.87 19.82
N THR A 352 -9.70 15.47 18.64
CA THR A 352 -8.71 16.31 17.96
C THR A 352 -8.84 17.80 18.35
N PRO A 353 -7.84 18.66 18.09
CA PRO A 353 -7.92 20.11 18.34
C PRO A 353 -9.08 20.83 17.63
N HIS A 354 -9.72 20.15 16.68
CA HIS A 354 -10.81 20.62 15.82
C HIS A 354 -12.18 20.11 16.30
N ARG A 355 -12.25 19.63 17.56
CA ARG A 355 -13.42 19.04 18.21
C ARG A 355 -14.04 17.86 17.46
N GLN A 356 -13.23 17.15 16.68
CA GLN A 356 -13.65 15.89 16.08
C GLN A 356 -13.43 14.79 17.10
N ARG A 357 -14.48 14.03 17.42
CA ARG A 357 -14.54 13.18 18.61
C ARG A 357 -15.03 11.78 18.27
N ILE A 358 -14.44 10.76 18.89
CA ILE A 358 -15.01 9.42 19.01
C ILE A 358 -15.32 9.17 20.49
N VAL A 359 -16.56 8.83 20.80
CA VAL A 359 -17.10 8.59 22.14
C VAL A 359 -17.33 7.10 22.33
N PHE A 360 -16.86 6.55 23.45
CA PHE A 360 -16.93 5.14 23.82
C PHE A 360 -17.91 4.97 24.98
N GLY A 361 -19.13 4.54 24.67
CA GLY A 361 -20.19 4.39 25.66
C GLY A 361 -20.11 3.03 26.37
N HIS A 362 -19.84 3.11 27.67
CA HIS A 362 -19.72 1.97 28.56
C HIS A 362 -20.98 1.79 29.42
N GLU A 363 -21.35 0.54 29.69
CA GLU A 363 -22.44 0.15 30.60
C GLU A 363 -21.96 -1.00 31.48
N GLY A 364 -21.98 -0.82 32.82
CA GLY A 364 -21.44 -1.81 33.77
C GLY A 364 -19.97 -2.18 33.51
N GLY A 365 -19.12 -1.18 33.22
CA GLY A 365 -17.71 -1.36 32.82
C GLY A 365 -17.49 -1.84 31.38
N ARG A 366 -18.54 -2.27 30.66
CA ARG A 366 -18.41 -2.89 29.33
C ARG A 366 -18.63 -1.89 28.21
N LEU A 367 -17.71 -1.81 27.25
CA LEU A 367 -17.92 -1.10 25.99
C LEU A 367 -19.08 -1.76 25.21
N VAL A 368 -20.13 -0.98 24.91
CA VAL A 368 -21.36 -1.42 24.22
C VAL A 368 -21.75 -0.56 23.02
N ARG A 369 -21.29 0.70 22.96
CA ARG A 369 -21.52 1.61 21.82
C ARG A 369 -20.31 2.47 21.52
N ILE A 370 -20.14 2.86 20.26
CA ILE A 370 -19.22 3.92 19.86
C ILE A 370 -19.99 4.95 19.02
N ALA A 371 -19.68 6.24 19.13
CA ALA A 371 -20.23 7.28 18.27
C ALA A 371 -19.15 8.27 17.82
N SER A 372 -19.24 8.82 16.61
CA SER A 372 -18.29 9.86 16.15
C SER A 372 -18.97 11.18 15.76
N SER A 373 -18.20 12.27 15.77
CA SER A 373 -18.62 13.59 15.26
C SER A 373 -18.98 13.59 13.77
N SER A 374 -18.59 12.55 13.03
CA SER A 374 -18.97 12.30 11.64
C SER A 374 -20.35 11.62 11.50
N GLY A 375 -21.07 11.37 12.60
CA GLY A 375 -22.42 10.79 12.58
C GLY A 375 -22.45 9.25 12.52
N HIS A 376 -21.32 8.58 12.75
CA HIS A 376 -21.29 7.14 12.93
C HIS A 376 -21.83 6.75 14.31
N HIS A 377 -22.62 5.69 14.35
CA HIS A 377 -23.08 5.06 15.59
C HIS A 377 -22.88 3.54 15.48
N LEU A 378 -22.03 2.97 16.32
CA LEU A 378 -21.75 1.54 16.37
C LEU A 378 -22.42 0.91 17.60
N LEU A 379 -22.95 -0.30 17.41
CA LEU A 379 -23.40 -1.19 18.49
C LEU A 379 -22.48 -2.40 18.56
N LEU A 380 -21.98 -2.70 19.76
CA LEU A 380 -21.06 -3.80 20.02
C LEU A 380 -21.83 -4.93 20.73
N HIS A 381 -21.98 -6.06 20.04
CA HIS A 381 -22.71 -7.23 20.48
C HIS A 381 -21.78 -8.28 21.06
N ARG A 382 -22.27 -9.09 21.99
CA ARG A 382 -21.45 -10.06 22.74
C ARG A 382 -22.04 -11.47 22.71
N THR A 383 -21.19 -12.46 22.97
CA THR A 383 -21.58 -13.86 23.15
C THR A 383 -20.96 -14.42 24.43
N GLN A 384 -21.58 -15.45 24.99
CA GLN A 384 -21.08 -16.19 26.15
C GLN A 384 -20.36 -17.46 25.67
N THR A 385 -19.06 -17.56 25.95
CA THR A 385 -18.28 -18.80 25.81
C THR A 385 -18.16 -19.48 27.18
N PRO A 386 -17.77 -20.77 27.26
CA PRO A 386 -17.46 -21.42 28.54
C PRO A 386 -16.38 -20.66 29.34
N ALA A 387 -15.40 -20.07 28.65
CA ALA A 387 -14.35 -19.21 29.23
C ALA A 387 -14.73 -17.70 29.32
N GLY A 388 -16.02 -17.39 29.43
CA GLY A 388 -16.52 -16.02 29.67
C GLY A 388 -17.12 -15.31 28.45
N GLU A 389 -17.51 -14.05 28.64
CA GLU A 389 -18.07 -13.21 27.59
C GLU A 389 -16.99 -12.78 26.57
N ARG A 390 -17.36 -12.65 25.29
CA ARG A 390 -16.52 -12.13 24.20
C ARG A 390 -17.32 -11.22 23.27
N LEU A 391 -16.64 -10.32 22.55
CA LEU A 391 -17.24 -9.48 21.51
C LEU A 391 -17.58 -10.34 20.28
N SER A 392 -18.84 -10.41 19.86
CA SER A 392 -19.30 -11.29 18.77
C SER A 392 -19.60 -10.57 17.46
N ARG A 393 -20.06 -9.31 17.49
CA ARG A 393 -20.36 -8.52 16.27
C ARG A 393 -20.27 -7.02 16.53
N ILE A 394 -19.92 -6.25 15.50
CA ILE A 394 -20.08 -4.79 15.47
C ILE A 394 -21.06 -4.40 14.33
N GLU A 395 -22.12 -3.67 14.67
CA GLU A 395 -23.12 -3.15 13.72
C GLU A 395 -23.01 -1.62 13.59
N LEU A 396 -23.05 -1.09 12.36
CA LEU A 396 -23.25 0.33 12.08
C LEU A 396 -24.75 0.66 12.03
N VAL A 397 -25.15 1.73 12.71
CA VAL A 397 -26.49 2.30 12.69
C VAL A 397 -26.49 3.62 11.92
N GLN A 398 -27.18 3.67 10.79
CA GLN A 398 -27.37 4.87 9.97
C GLN A 398 -28.84 5.03 9.61
N GLY A 399 -29.43 6.21 9.88
CA GLY A 399 -30.84 6.49 9.58
C GLY A 399 -31.84 5.51 10.22
N GLY A 400 -31.49 4.89 11.35
CA GLY A 400 -32.28 3.84 12.00
C GLY A 400 -32.12 2.43 11.39
N THR A 401 -31.46 2.30 10.24
CA THR A 401 -31.09 1.00 9.66
C THR A 401 -29.81 0.49 10.30
N ARG A 402 -29.70 -0.83 10.50
CA ARG A 402 -28.47 -1.48 10.98
C ARG A 402 -27.81 -2.27 9.84
N GLY A 403 -26.48 -2.25 9.78
CA GLY A 403 -25.67 -3.09 8.90
C GLY A 403 -24.48 -3.68 9.64
N ASN A 404 -24.18 -4.95 9.39
CA ASN A 404 -22.99 -5.60 9.93
C ASN A 404 -21.70 -4.95 9.39
N LEU A 405 -20.66 -4.87 10.23
CA LEU A 405 -19.30 -4.50 9.82
C LEU A 405 -18.33 -5.68 9.95
N VAL A 406 -18.39 -6.41 11.07
CA VAL A 406 -17.54 -7.56 11.39
C VAL A 406 -18.20 -8.46 12.44
N GLU A 407 -18.04 -9.77 12.29
CA GLU A 407 -18.37 -10.77 13.32
C GLU A 407 -17.13 -11.58 13.72
N TYR A 408 -17.14 -12.11 14.94
CA TYR A 408 -16.02 -12.82 15.57
C TYR A 408 -16.48 -14.19 16.09
N ARG A 409 -15.68 -15.23 15.82
CA ARG A 409 -15.94 -16.64 16.17
C ARG A 409 -14.91 -17.15 17.17
N TYR A 410 -15.32 -18.05 18.05
CA TYR A 410 -14.53 -18.49 19.22
C TYR A 410 -14.53 -20.02 19.38
N ASP A 411 -13.55 -20.56 20.10
CA ASP A 411 -13.59 -21.90 20.68
C ASP A 411 -14.19 -21.90 22.10
N ASP A 412 -14.27 -23.07 22.74
CA ASP A 412 -14.76 -23.20 24.12
C ASP A 412 -13.85 -22.51 25.16
N ASN A 413 -12.56 -22.32 24.85
CA ASN A 413 -11.62 -21.53 25.65
C ASN A 413 -11.79 -20.01 25.43
N GLY A 414 -12.72 -19.59 24.57
CA GLY A 414 -12.96 -18.20 24.23
C GLY A 414 -11.78 -17.54 23.51
N GLN A 415 -10.95 -18.30 22.81
CA GLN A 415 -9.95 -17.81 21.87
C GLN A 415 -10.60 -17.57 20.51
N LEU A 416 -10.29 -16.42 19.89
CA LEU A 416 -10.83 -16.06 18.57
C LEU A 416 -10.35 -17.05 17.49
N THR A 417 -11.23 -17.91 17.00
CA THR A 417 -10.96 -18.87 15.91
C THR A 417 -11.19 -18.29 14.52
N GLY A 418 -11.89 -17.16 14.38
CA GLY A 418 -12.04 -16.51 13.09
C GLY A 418 -12.73 -15.15 13.09
N VAL A 419 -12.49 -14.40 12.01
CA VAL A 419 -13.05 -13.07 11.74
C VAL A 419 -13.87 -13.11 10.46
N VAL A 420 -15.09 -12.58 10.47
CA VAL A 420 -16.01 -12.53 9.34
C VAL A 420 -16.31 -11.08 8.99
N ASN A 421 -16.14 -10.70 7.72
CA ASN A 421 -16.33 -9.32 7.27
C ASN A 421 -17.82 -8.95 7.07
N ARG A 422 -18.09 -7.68 6.74
CA ARG A 422 -19.43 -7.13 6.44
C ARG A 422 -20.24 -7.88 5.36
N ALA A 423 -19.58 -8.65 4.49
CA ALA A 423 -20.21 -9.42 3.42
C ALA A 423 -20.51 -10.88 3.81
N GLY A 424 -20.15 -11.30 5.03
CA GLY A 424 -20.31 -12.68 5.50
C GLY A 424 -19.13 -13.60 5.18
N THR A 425 -18.09 -13.11 4.48
CA THR A 425 -16.89 -13.88 4.18
C THR A 425 -15.99 -14.00 5.41
N GLN A 426 -15.58 -15.21 5.77
CA GLN A 426 -14.58 -15.41 6.83
C GLN A 426 -13.19 -15.01 6.32
N VAL A 427 -12.71 -13.84 6.74
CA VAL A 427 -11.43 -13.25 6.29
C VAL A 427 -10.22 -13.74 7.06
N ARG A 428 -10.38 -14.28 8.27
CA ARG A 428 -9.30 -14.87 9.09
C ARG A 428 -9.72 -16.13 9.84
N GLN A 429 -8.73 -16.96 10.13
CA GLN A 429 -8.78 -18.20 10.90
C GLN A 429 -7.55 -18.31 11.81
N PHE A 430 -7.72 -18.91 13.00
CA PHE A 430 -6.65 -19.09 13.99
C PHE A 430 -6.78 -20.45 14.68
N ALA A 431 -5.65 -21.09 14.92
CA ALA A 431 -5.53 -22.31 15.71
C ALA A 431 -4.60 -22.08 16.91
N TYR A 432 -4.92 -22.73 18.03
CA TYR A 432 -4.22 -22.56 19.29
C TYR A 432 -3.90 -23.90 19.94
N GLU A 433 -2.79 -23.94 20.68
CA GLU A 433 -2.49 -24.99 21.65
C GLU A 433 -2.05 -24.32 22.96
N ASN A 434 -2.67 -24.69 24.09
CA ASN A 434 -2.42 -24.08 25.41
C ASN A 434 -2.54 -22.53 25.45
N GLY A 435 -3.29 -21.94 24.51
CA GLY A 435 -3.48 -20.49 24.34
C GLY A 435 -2.45 -19.80 23.43
N LEU A 436 -1.40 -20.50 22.99
CA LEU A 436 -0.42 -20.01 22.03
C LEU A 436 -0.89 -20.26 20.60
N MET A 437 -0.73 -19.29 19.71
CA MET A 437 -1.11 -19.42 18.30
C MET A 437 -0.19 -20.41 17.58
N THR A 438 -0.70 -21.59 17.24
CA THR A 438 0.03 -22.62 16.48
C THR A 438 -0.14 -22.46 14.98
N ALA A 439 -1.24 -21.83 14.53
CA ALA A 439 -1.37 -21.36 13.16
C ALA A 439 -2.26 -20.12 13.06
N HIS A 440 -2.03 -19.32 12.03
CA HIS A 440 -3.08 -18.48 11.46
C HIS A 440 -3.17 -18.73 9.96
N SER A 441 -4.39 -18.62 9.46
CA SER A 441 -4.65 -18.45 8.04
C SER A 441 -5.56 -17.25 7.83
N ASN A 442 -5.56 -16.77 6.60
CA ASN A 442 -6.63 -15.93 6.11
C ASN A 442 -7.46 -16.72 5.10
N ALA A 443 -8.28 -16.05 4.29
CA ALA A 443 -9.34 -16.73 3.55
C ALA A 443 -8.87 -17.64 2.39
N THR A 444 -7.61 -18.11 2.39
CA THR A 444 -7.00 -19.15 1.54
C THR A 444 -6.93 -20.52 2.22
N GLY A 445 -6.82 -20.53 3.55
CA GLY A 445 -5.99 -21.54 4.18
C GLY A 445 -4.48 -21.39 3.86
N PHE A 446 -4.00 -20.21 3.40
CA PHE A 446 -2.57 -19.87 3.43
C PHE A 446 -2.25 -19.83 4.90
N THR A 447 -1.50 -20.82 5.34
CA THR A 447 -1.35 -21.12 6.75
C THR A 447 0.09 -20.86 7.11
N CYS A 448 0.34 -19.82 7.91
CA CYS A 448 1.57 -19.72 8.68
C CYS A 448 1.39 -20.61 9.92
N ARG A 449 2.29 -21.56 10.12
CA ARG A 449 2.34 -22.47 11.28
C ARG A 449 3.57 -22.17 12.11
N TYR A 450 3.45 -22.39 13.41
CA TYR A 450 4.48 -22.07 14.40
C TYR A 450 4.66 -23.23 15.37
N ARG A 451 5.89 -23.69 15.55
CA ARG A 451 6.25 -24.65 16.60
C ARG A 451 6.79 -23.91 17.81
N TRP A 452 6.34 -24.34 18.98
CA TRP A 452 6.65 -23.72 20.26
C TRP A 452 7.53 -24.62 21.12
N GLN A 453 8.50 -24.03 21.82
CA GLN A 453 9.25 -24.66 22.90
C GLN A 453 9.33 -23.71 24.10
N GLU A 454 9.42 -24.25 25.31
CA GLU A 454 9.71 -23.46 26.50
C GLU A 454 11.22 -23.28 26.63
N LEU A 455 11.70 -22.05 26.48
CA LEU A 455 13.11 -21.68 26.58
C LEU A 455 13.24 -20.45 27.49
N ASP A 456 14.19 -20.49 28.42
CA ASP A 456 14.36 -19.46 29.45
C ASP A 456 13.06 -19.15 30.24
N GLY A 457 12.34 -20.22 30.61
CA GLY A 457 11.13 -20.15 31.44
C GLY A 457 9.87 -19.60 30.77
N ALA A 458 9.86 -19.44 29.44
CA ALA A 458 8.69 -18.95 28.70
C ALA A 458 8.63 -19.53 27.27
N PRO A 459 7.44 -19.54 26.64
CA PRO A 459 7.29 -20.06 25.28
C PRO A 459 7.99 -19.18 24.23
N ARG A 460 8.64 -19.83 23.27
CA ARG A 460 9.31 -19.26 22.08
C ARG A 460 8.90 -20.00 20.82
N VAL A 461 8.76 -19.30 19.70
CA VAL A 461 8.63 -19.89 18.36
C VAL A 461 10.00 -20.40 17.92
N THR A 462 10.19 -21.70 17.73
CA THR A 462 11.48 -22.27 17.27
C THR A 462 11.48 -22.61 15.78
N GLU A 463 10.31 -22.86 15.18
CA GLU A 463 10.14 -23.10 13.75
C GLU A 463 8.88 -22.41 13.23
N HIS A 464 8.94 -21.99 11.96
CA HIS A 464 7.87 -21.36 11.21
C HIS A 464 7.82 -22.00 9.82
N ASP A 465 6.67 -22.51 9.41
CA ASP A 465 6.41 -22.94 8.02
C ASP A 465 5.21 -22.20 7.42
N THR A 466 5.23 -21.99 6.11
CA THR A 466 4.04 -21.54 5.35
C THR A 466 3.55 -22.64 4.42
N SER A 467 2.26 -22.59 4.07
CA SER A 467 1.66 -23.49 3.07
C SER A 467 2.17 -23.28 1.64
N ASP A 468 2.86 -22.18 1.35
CA ASP A 468 3.31 -21.81 0.01
C ASP A 468 4.83 -21.99 -0.21
N GLY A 469 5.63 -22.19 0.84
CA GLY A 469 6.97 -22.77 0.72
C GLY A 469 8.04 -22.27 1.68
N GLU A 470 7.80 -21.17 2.40
CA GLU A 470 8.74 -20.65 3.40
C GLU A 470 8.94 -21.65 4.54
N HIS A 471 10.17 -21.70 5.07
CA HIS A 471 10.49 -22.46 6.27
C HIS A 471 11.70 -21.85 6.98
N TYR A 472 11.52 -21.46 8.24
CA TYR A 472 12.55 -20.81 9.07
C TYR A 472 12.70 -21.51 10.43
N ARG A 473 13.94 -21.76 10.85
CA ARG A 473 14.28 -22.16 12.22
C ARG A 473 14.92 -20.99 12.97
N PHE A 474 14.55 -20.80 14.23
CA PHE A 474 15.06 -19.76 15.11
C PHE A 474 15.91 -20.39 16.22
N ASP A 475 17.20 -20.07 16.23
CA ASP A 475 18.16 -20.53 17.23
C ASP A 475 18.56 -19.34 18.14
N TYR A 476 18.06 -19.36 19.38
CA TYR A 476 18.23 -18.29 20.37
C TYR A 476 19.39 -18.56 21.34
N ASP A 477 20.21 -17.54 21.61
CA ASP A 477 21.13 -17.51 22.76
C ASP A 477 20.90 -16.21 23.56
N PHE A 478 19.94 -16.28 24.49
CA PHE A 478 19.59 -15.18 25.39
C PHE A 478 20.75 -14.78 26.34
N ALA A 479 21.71 -15.68 26.60
CA ALA A 479 22.85 -15.40 27.47
C ALA A 479 23.95 -14.60 26.75
N ALA A 480 24.14 -14.85 25.45
CA ALA A 480 24.99 -14.05 24.57
C ALA A 480 24.28 -12.78 24.03
N GLY A 481 22.94 -12.71 24.13
CA GLY A 481 22.14 -11.65 23.52
C GLY A 481 22.12 -11.77 22.00
N THR A 482 21.97 -12.98 21.46
CA THR A 482 21.99 -13.21 20.00
C THR A 482 20.89 -14.16 19.54
N THR A 483 20.53 -14.05 18.27
CA THR A 483 19.62 -14.99 17.60
C THR A 483 20.08 -15.21 16.17
N THR A 484 20.08 -16.47 15.74
CA THR A 484 20.34 -16.87 14.35
C THR A 484 19.06 -17.43 13.76
N VAL A 485 18.64 -16.95 12.59
CA VAL A 485 17.53 -17.51 11.83
C VAL A 485 18.10 -18.22 10.63
N THR A 486 17.75 -19.50 10.44
CA THR A 486 18.17 -20.31 9.30
C THR A 486 16.96 -20.55 8.38
N GLY A 487 17.09 -20.19 7.11
CA GLY A 487 16.07 -20.43 6.08
C GLY A 487 16.18 -21.81 5.41
N ARG A 488 15.37 -22.01 4.37
CA ARG A 488 15.14 -23.33 3.75
C ARG A 488 16.30 -23.79 2.86
N GLN A 489 17.08 -22.87 2.33
CA GLN A 489 18.22 -23.11 1.43
C GLN A 489 19.57 -23.12 2.18
N GLY A 490 19.56 -22.85 3.49
CA GLY A 490 20.74 -22.75 4.34
C GLY A 490 21.25 -21.31 4.52
N GLU A 491 20.53 -20.34 3.97
CA GLU A 491 20.71 -18.90 4.20
C GLU A 491 20.53 -18.56 5.68
N THR A 492 21.33 -17.64 6.21
CA THR A 492 21.30 -17.29 7.65
C THR A 492 21.30 -15.78 7.88
N TRP A 493 20.39 -15.34 8.76
CA TRP A 493 20.36 -13.99 9.32
C TRP A 493 20.79 -14.04 10.79
N GLN A 494 21.50 -13.03 11.26
CA GLN A 494 21.96 -12.96 12.65
C GLN A 494 21.66 -11.60 13.27
N TRP A 495 21.21 -11.60 14.52
CA TRP A 495 21.00 -10.39 15.32
C TRP A 495 21.78 -10.47 16.63
N TRP A 496 22.22 -9.30 17.09
CA TRP A 496 22.76 -9.06 18.43
C TRP A 496 21.90 -8.01 19.11
N TYR A 497 21.58 -8.22 20.39
CA TYR A 497 20.78 -7.32 21.21
C TYR A 497 21.34 -7.25 22.64
N ASP A 498 21.03 -6.16 23.34
CA ASP A 498 21.42 -5.98 24.74
C ASP A 498 20.44 -6.66 25.73
N ARG A 499 20.69 -6.48 27.04
CA ARG A 499 19.85 -7.06 28.10
C ARG A 499 18.42 -6.51 28.16
N GLU A 500 18.18 -5.37 27.52
CA GLU A 500 16.87 -4.74 27.43
C GLU A 500 16.22 -5.00 26.04
N THR A 501 16.85 -5.88 25.26
CA THR A 501 16.50 -6.39 23.94
C THR A 501 16.49 -5.35 22.81
N TYR A 502 17.21 -4.23 22.96
CA TYR A 502 17.49 -3.34 21.83
C TYR A 502 18.55 -3.97 20.93
N ILE A 503 18.29 -3.98 19.62
CA ILE A 503 19.18 -4.58 18.63
C ILE A 503 20.42 -3.69 18.48
N THR A 504 21.60 -4.24 18.73
CA THR A 504 22.88 -3.52 18.62
C THR A 504 23.58 -3.80 17.29
N ALA A 505 23.29 -4.94 16.65
CA ALA A 505 23.76 -5.25 15.30
C ALA A 505 22.85 -6.25 14.56
N HIS A 506 22.95 -6.25 13.23
CA HIS A 506 22.32 -7.24 12.35
C HIS A 506 23.26 -7.65 11.21
N ARG A 507 23.19 -8.92 10.79
CA ARG A 507 23.89 -9.48 9.63
C ARG A 507 22.91 -10.15 8.67
N THR A 508 22.99 -9.80 7.39
CA THR A 508 22.28 -10.43 6.27
C THR A 508 23.01 -11.68 5.73
N PRO A 509 22.38 -12.55 4.93
CA PRO A 509 23.03 -13.78 4.44
C PRO A 509 24.24 -13.50 3.52
N GLY A 510 24.19 -12.46 2.68
CA GLY A 510 25.35 -11.97 1.90
C GLY A 510 26.44 -11.31 2.75
N GLY A 511 26.26 -11.23 4.07
CA GLY A 511 27.25 -10.78 5.04
C GLY A 511 27.21 -9.28 5.34
N GLY A 512 26.26 -8.53 4.76
CA GLY A 512 26.01 -7.12 5.06
C GLY A 512 25.80 -6.92 6.56
N MET A 513 26.50 -5.95 7.15
CA MET A 513 26.55 -5.71 8.59
C MET A 513 26.01 -4.32 8.93
N TYR A 514 25.02 -4.28 9.81
CA TYR A 514 24.46 -3.06 10.39
C TYR A 514 24.83 -3.01 11.89
N ARG A 515 25.10 -1.81 12.42
CA ARG A 515 25.22 -1.59 13.88
C ARG A 515 24.47 -0.34 14.32
N PHE A 516 24.01 -0.36 15.56
CA PHE A 516 23.15 0.66 16.12
C PHE A 516 23.67 1.09 17.49
N THR A 517 23.69 2.40 17.74
CA THR A 517 24.09 3.00 19.02
C THR A 517 22.98 3.91 19.51
N TYR A 518 22.67 3.84 20.80
CA TYR A 518 21.51 4.50 21.41
C TYR A 518 21.90 5.61 22.39
N ASN A 519 21.03 6.60 22.59
CA ASN A 519 21.12 7.53 23.73
C ASN A 519 20.49 6.92 25.00
N GLU A 520 20.47 7.69 26.08
CA GLU A 520 19.91 7.29 27.39
C GLU A 520 18.39 7.04 27.35
N ASP A 521 17.67 7.61 26.37
CA ASP A 521 16.23 7.39 26.11
C ASP A 521 15.96 6.28 25.06
N HIS A 522 16.99 5.54 24.64
CA HIS A 522 16.96 4.44 23.66
C HIS A 522 16.68 4.83 22.19
N PHE A 523 16.96 6.08 21.78
CA PHE A 523 16.87 6.57 20.41
C PHE A 523 18.20 6.38 19.64
N PRO A 524 18.17 6.06 18.32
CA PRO A 524 19.36 5.70 17.55
C PRO A 524 20.20 6.94 17.19
N VAL A 525 21.31 7.18 17.89
CA VAL A 525 22.21 8.32 17.65
C VAL A 525 23.25 8.06 16.55
N ASN A 526 23.61 6.80 16.30
CA ASN A 526 24.51 6.42 15.22
C ASN A 526 24.11 5.06 14.64
N ILE A 527 24.13 4.98 13.31
CA ILE A 527 23.83 3.78 12.52
C ILE A 527 25.01 3.52 11.60
N GLU A 528 25.73 2.42 11.83
CA GLU A 528 26.68 1.89 10.86
C GLU A 528 25.93 1.06 9.83
N LEU A 529 26.10 1.38 8.56
CA LEU A 529 25.53 0.64 7.42
C LEU A 529 26.59 -0.29 6.79
N PRO A 530 26.17 -1.30 6.02
CA PRO A 530 27.05 -2.16 5.23
C PRO A 530 28.11 -1.37 4.44
N GLY A 531 29.35 -1.84 4.56
CA GLY A 531 30.55 -1.20 4.00
C GLY A 531 31.13 -0.04 4.83
N GLY A 532 30.68 0.19 6.07
CA GLY A 532 31.31 1.13 7.00
C GLY A 532 30.90 2.59 6.81
N ARG A 533 29.73 2.81 6.21
CA ARG A 533 29.07 4.13 6.14
C ARG A 533 28.38 4.41 7.48
N THR A 534 28.21 5.68 7.84
CA THR A 534 27.56 6.09 9.09
C THR A 534 26.48 7.13 8.86
N VAL A 535 25.34 7.01 9.54
CA VAL A 535 24.34 8.06 9.66
C VAL A 535 24.16 8.39 11.15
N ALA A 536 24.18 9.67 11.49
CA ALA A 536 24.13 10.13 12.88
C ALA A 536 22.97 11.12 13.12
N TYR A 537 22.39 11.05 14.32
CA TYR A 537 21.24 11.84 14.74
C TYR A 537 21.50 12.54 16.07
N GLU A 538 21.14 13.81 16.15
CA GLU A 538 21.10 14.59 17.40
C GLU A 538 19.65 14.97 17.72
N TYR A 539 19.30 14.92 19.00
CA TYR A 539 17.93 15.02 19.50
C TYR A 539 17.78 16.18 20.49
N ASP A 540 16.58 16.76 20.59
CA ASP A 540 16.23 17.68 21.67
C ASP A 540 15.79 16.97 22.96
N ILE A 541 15.45 17.74 24.01
CA ILE A 541 14.97 17.22 25.30
C ILE A 541 13.59 16.53 25.24
N GLN A 542 12.90 16.58 24.10
CA GLN A 542 11.70 15.79 23.82
C GLN A 542 12.02 14.62 22.89
N ASN A 543 13.30 14.31 22.67
CA ASN A 543 13.81 13.30 21.76
C ASN A 543 13.31 13.42 20.30
N ARG A 544 13.17 14.64 19.80
CA ARG A 544 12.88 14.92 18.39
C ARG A 544 14.17 15.24 17.65
N VAL A 545 14.33 14.74 16.42
CA VAL A 545 15.55 14.92 15.61
C VAL A 545 15.74 16.41 15.30
N VAL A 546 16.79 17.03 15.85
CA VAL A 546 17.17 18.42 15.54
C VAL A 546 18.29 18.51 14.52
N LYS A 547 19.04 17.41 14.32
CA LYS A 547 20.07 17.33 13.29
C LYS A 547 20.24 15.88 12.79
N THR A 548 20.32 15.72 11.48
CA THR A 548 20.77 14.50 10.80
C THR A 548 22.12 14.78 10.14
N THR A 549 23.05 13.82 10.19
CA THR A 549 24.31 13.85 9.45
C THR A 549 24.42 12.59 8.59
N ASP A 550 24.65 12.77 7.29
CA ASP A 550 24.68 11.67 6.30
C ASP A 550 26.09 11.03 6.13
N PRO A 551 26.25 9.96 5.31
CA PRO A 551 27.53 9.29 5.10
C PRO A 551 28.64 10.10 4.43
N GLU A 552 28.30 11.22 3.77
CA GLU A 552 29.26 12.22 3.24
C GLU A 552 29.51 13.37 4.23
N GLY A 553 28.83 13.37 5.39
CA GLY A 553 28.95 14.40 6.42
C GLY A 553 28.09 15.64 6.17
N ARG A 554 27.16 15.60 5.21
CA ARG A 554 26.19 16.67 4.96
C ARG A 554 25.18 16.71 6.11
N VAL A 555 24.69 17.92 6.43
CA VAL A 555 23.90 18.18 7.63
C VAL A 555 22.52 18.76 7.30
N THR A 556 21.46 18.08 7.75
CA THR A 556 20.10 18.63 7.77
C THR A 556 19.75 19.04 9.19
N GLN A 557 19.38 20.30 9.41
CA GLN A 557 18.97 20.86 10.70
C GLN A 557 17.46 21.12 10.75
N THR A 558 16.82 20.72 11.85
CA THR A 558 15.38 20.82 12.06
C THR A 558 15.09 21.59 13.35
N GLN A 559 14.17 22.55 13.30
CA GLN A 559 13.71 23.31 14.48
C GLN A 559 12.21 23.11 14.68
N TRP A 560 11.86 22.53 15.82
CA TRP A 560 10.49 22.19 16.20
C TRP A 560 9.79 23.36 16.90
N ASN A 561 8.47 23.33 16.92
CA ASN A 561 7.67 24.12 17.84
C ASN A 561 7.93 23.60 19.27
N GLY A 562 8.19 24.50 20.22
CA GLY A 562 8.74 24.15 21.53
C GLY A 562 7.87 23.23 22.40
N GLU A 563 6.59 23.05 22.05
CA GLU A 563 5.62 22.20 22.75
C GLU A 563 5.07 21.07 21.86
N PHE A 564 5.21 21.14 20.52
CA PHE A 564 4.48 20.30 19.56
C PHE A 564 5.33 19.83 18.36
N ASP A 565 4.94 18.73 17.72
CA ASP A 565 5.68 18.14 16.59
C ASP A 565 5.40 18.84 15.26
N GLU A 566 5.75 20.13 15.22
CA GLU A 566 5.55 21.04 14.09
C GLU A 566 6.91 21.60 13.69
N ILE A 567 7.37 21.34 12.47
CA ILE A 567 8.68 21.81 12.00
C ILE A 567 8.57 23.27 11.55
N THR A 568 9.07 24.17 12.38
CA THR A 568 9.04 25.62 12.15
C THR A 568 10.15 26.10 11.19
N ARG A 569 11.27 25.38 11.14
CA ARG A 569 12.37 25.60 10.18
C ARG A 569 13.08 24.29 9.85
N THR A 570 13.37 24.08 8.57
CA THR A 570 14.37 23.11 8.08
C THR A 570 15.49 23.88 7.40
N ALA A 571 16.74 23.45 7.56
CA ALA A 571 17.88 24.00 6.85
C ALA A 571 18.86 22.92 6.40
N LEU A 572 19.37 23.06 5.18
CA LEU A 572 20.40 22.20 4.61
C LEU A 572 21.78 22.85 4.73
N ASP A 573 22.81 22.04 4.50
CA ASP A 573 24.24 22.41 4.65
C ASP A 573 24.77 23.33 3.52
N ASP A 574 23.89 23.80 2.61
CA ASP A 574 24.12 24.83 1.58
C ASP A 574 23.46 26.19 1.91
N ASP A 575 22.99 26.38 3.16
CA ASP A 575 22.19 27.52 3.64
C ASP A 575 20.79 27.64 3.02
N ALA A 576 20.27 26.63 2.30
CA ALA A 576 18.86 26.60 1.92
C ALA A 576 17.95 26.43 3.15
N VAL A 577 17.01 27.36 3.36
CA VAL A 577 16.12 27.40 4.54
C VAL A 577 14.65 27.43 4.16
N TRP A 578 13.89 26.47 4.69
CA TRP A 578 12.42 26.48 4.70
C TRP A 578 11.91 26.92 6.06
N LYS A 579 10.78 27.63 6.09
CA LYS A 579 10.11 28.09 7.31
C LYS A 579 8.61 27.85 7.22
N THR A 580 8.01 27.43 8.32
CA THR A 580 6.57 27.15 8.42
C THR A 580 5.99 27.86 9.65
N GLN A 581 4.90 28.58 9.45
CA GLN A 581 4.12 29.21 10.52
C GLN A 581 2.81 28.45 10.71
N TYR A 582 2.43 28.21 11.97
CA TYR A 582 1.28 27.38 12.35
C TYR A 582 0.22 28.20 13.08
N ASN A 583 -1.06 27.81 12.93
CA ASN A 583 -2.16 28.36 13.71
C ASN A 583 -2.24 27.73 15.13
N ALA A 584 -3.17 28.24 15.95
CA ALA A 584 -3.43 27.72 17.30
C ALA A 584 -3.94 26.26 17.35
N HIS A 585 -4.21 25.63 16.21
CA HIS A 585 -4.62 24.23 16.06
C HIS A 585 -3.54 23.35 15.39
N GLY A 586 -2.31 23.85 15.23
CA GLY A 586 -1.17 23.09 14.70
C GLY A 586 -1.16 22.92 13.17
N GLN A 587 -1.85 23.78 12.44
CA GLN A 587 -1.97 23.70 10.98
C GLN A 587 -1.09 24.77 10.29
N PRO A 588 -0.35 24.43 9.22
CA PRO A 588 0.50 25.40 8.53
C PRO A 588 -0.36 26.46 7.85
N VAL A 589 -0.20 27.73 8.20
CA VAL A 589 -0.91 28.87 7.57
C VAL A 589 -0.05 29.62 6.57
N GLN A 590 1.27 29.55 6.73
CA GLN A 590 2.23 30.13 5.80
C GLN A 590 3.50 29.28 5.74
N GLU A 591 3.92 28.95 4.53
CA GLU A 591 5.28 28.47 4.23
C GLU A 591 6.10 29.59 3.60
N THR A 592 7.41 29.50 3.76
CA THR A 592 8.37 30.35 3.06
C THR A 592 9.60 29.53 2.71
N ASP A 593 9.96 29.53 1.43
CA ASP A 593 11.04 28.73 0.87
C ASP A 593 12.37 29.53 0.79
N PRO A 594 13.48 28.93 0.30
CA PRO A 594 14.78 29.61 0.24
C PRO A 594 14.82 30.88 -0.61
N GLU A 595 13.90 31.11 -1.54
CA GLU A 595 13.80 32.37 -2.30
C GLU A 595 13.01 33.46 -1.56
N GLY A 596 12.37 33.11 -0.44
CA GLY A 596 11.34 33.94 0.17
C GLY A 596 10.00 33.91 -0.58
N ARG A 597 9.77 32.94 -1.48
CA ARG A 597 8.43 32.71 -2.05
C ARG A 597 7.50 32.19 -0.96
N VAL A 598 6.23 32.58 -1.01
CA VAL A 598 5.27 32.37 0.08
C VAL A 598 4.06 31.60 -0.42
N THR A 599 3.79 30.47 0.22
CA THR A 599 2.51 29.76 0.09
C THR A 599 1.68 30.01 1.33
N GLN A 600 0.39 30.33 1.15
CA GLN A 600 -0.55 30.59 2.25
C GLN A 600 -1.71 29.60 2.22
N TYR A 601 -2.17 29.20 3.39
CA TYR A 601 -3.27 28.24 3.56
C TYR A 601 -4.37 28.82 4.44
N ALA A 602 -5.61 28.66 4.00
CA ALA A 602 -6.81 29.03 4.74
C ALA A 602 -7.60 27.78 5.13
N TYR A 603 -8.17 27.81 6.32
CA TYR A 603 -8.95 26.72 6.90
C TYR A 603 -10.36 27.21 7.26
N ASP A 604 -11.34 26.32 7.21
CA ASP A 604 -12.69 26.57 7.74
C ASP A 604 -12.76 26.41 9.28
N GLU A 605 -13.91 26.72 9.87
CA GLU A 605 -14.14 26.59 11.33
C GLU A 605 -14.05 25.15 11.85
N GLN A 606 -14.00 24.15 10.97
CA GLN A 606 -13.78 22.74 11.32
C GLN A 606 -12.35 22.28 10.98
N GLY A 607 -11.47 23.24 10.67
CA GLY A 607 -10.06 23.07 10.40
C GLY A 607 -9.75 22.32 9.10
N GLN A 608 -10.65 22.32 8.12
CA GLN A 608 -10.35 21.74 6.80
C GLN A 608 -9.76 22.81 5.88
N MET A 609 -8.72 22.46 5.10
CA MET A 609 -8.12 23.41 4.16
C MET A 609 -9.16 23.77 3.08
N CYS A 610 -9.51 25.05 3.02
CA CYS A 610 -10.51 25.60 2.09
C CYS A 610 -9.88 26.45 0.98
N SER A 611 -8.63 26.91 1.15
CA SER A 611 -7.85 27.50 0.06
C SER A 611 -6.35 27.35 0.26
N ARG A 612 -5.63 27.17 -0.85
CA ARG A 612 -4.18 27.35 -0.99
C ARG A 612 -3.95 28.54 -1.92
N THR A 613 -3.00 29.41 -1.57
CA THR A 613 -2.62 30.58 -2.37
C THR A 613 -1.09 30.61 -2.51
N ASP A 614 -0.61 30.32 -3.72
CA ASP A 614 0.81 30.40 -4.08
C ASP A 614 1.12 31.83 -4.58
N ALA A 615 1.90 32.59 -3.81
CA ALA A 615 2.33 33.93 -4.18
C ALA A 615 3.70 33.91 -4.86
N ALA A 616 3.81 34.57 -6.01
CA ALA A 616 5.10 34.84 -6.62
C ALA A 616 5.96 35.73 -5.70
N GLY A 617 7.27 35.45 -5.64
CA GLY A 617 8.26 36.31 -4.97
C GLY A 617 8.62 37.57 -5.77
N GLY A 618 7.88 37.84 -6.85
CA GLY A 618 8.11 38.89 -7.83
C GLY A 618 6.79 39.45 -8.36
N THR A 619 6.87 40.61 -9.03
CA THR A 619 5.70 41.44 -9.33
C THR A 619 5.07 41.19 -10.71
N GLN A 620 5.28 40.01 -11.33
CA GLN A 620 4.78 39.75 -12.70
C GLN A 620 3.84 38.54 -12.86
N GLY A 621 4.08 37.39 -12.20
CA GLY A 621 3.20 36.22 -12.27
C GLY A 621 1.93 36.32 -11.41
N GLY A 622 1.96 37.14 -10.35
CA GLY A 622 0.80 37.39 -9.51
C GLY A 622 0.53 36.29 -8.48
N VAL A 623 -0.72 35.84 -8.40
CA VAL A 623 -1.23 35.02 -7.29
C VAL A 623 -2.07 33.86 -7.82
N ARG A 624 -1.56 32.64 -7.70
CA ARG A 624 -2.26 31.41 -8.09
C ARG A 624 -3.02 30.88 -6.88
N ARG A 625 -4.36 30.83 -6.98
CA ARG A 625 -5.23 30.34 -5.90
C ARG A 625 -5.97 29.09 -6.33
N GLU A 626 -5.97 28.09 -5.45
CA GLU A 626 -6.94 27.00 -5.45
C GLU A 626 -7.86 27.12 -4.24
N THR A 627 -9.11 26.72 -4.41
CA THR A 627 -10.11 26.61 -3.34
C THR A 627 -10.67 25.18 -3.31
N GLN A 628 -11.07 24.73 -2.12
CA GLN A 628 -11.60 23.40 -1.89
C GLN A 628 -12.89 23.49 -1.05
N GLN A 629 -13.85 22.62 -1.32
CA GLN A 629 -15.07 22.46 -0.52
C GLN A 629 -15.22 20.99 -0.14
N ARG A 630 -15.66 20.72 1.09
CA ARG A 630 -15.79 19.39 1.67
C ARG A 630 -17.15 19.21 2.36
N ASP A 631 -17.53 17.96 2.59
CA ASP A 631 -18.72 17.63 3.38
C ASP A 631 -18.41 17.41 4.88
N ALA A 632 -19.43 17.04 5.66
CA ALA A 632 -19.28 16.79 7.09
C ALA A 632 -18.43 15.55 7.44
N LEU A 633 -18.25 14.61 6.49
CA LEU A 633 -17.29 13.50 6.62
C LEU A 633 -15.86 13.94 6.24
N GLY A 634 -15.73 15.10 5.59
CA GLY A 634 -14.46 15.66 5.12
C GLY A 634 -14.08 15.27 3.69
N ARG A 635 -14.97 14.55 2.99
CA ARG A 635 -14.80 14.14 1.59
C ARG A 635 -14.83 15.38 0.70
N LEU A 636 -14.04 15.35 -0.37
CA LEU A 636 -13.83 16.49 -1.26
C LEU A 636 -14.99 16.65 -2.24
N LEU A 637 -15.79 17.71 -2.15
CA LEU A 637 -16.92 17.93 -3.06
C LEU A 637 -16.52 18.71 -4.32
N ARG A 638 -15.62 19.68 -4.18
CA ARG A 638 -15.18 20.61 -5.25
C ARG A 638 -13.72 21.00 -5.03
N THR A 639 -12.95 21.12 -6.11
CA THR A 639 -11.81 22.06 -6.15
C THR A 639 -11.97 23.04 -7.30
N GLU A 640 -11.34 24.21 -7.20
CA GLU A 640 -11.48 25.26 -8.20
C GLU A 640 -10.29 26.22 -8.20
N ASN A 641 -9.79 26.51 -9.39
CA ASN A 641 -8.80 27.55 -9.67
C ASN A 641 -9.20 28.33 -10.93
N GLU A 642 -8.38 29.30 -11.32
CA GLU A 642 -8.57 30.17 -12.50
C GLU A 642 -8.82 29.44 -13.82
N HIS A 643 -8.38 28.18 -13.98
CA HIS A 643 -8.43 27.41 -15.23
C HIS A 643 -9.47 26.28 -15.21
N GLY A 644 -9.95 25.85 -14.05
CA GLY A 644 -11.02 24.85 -13.99
C GLY A 644 -11.53 24.50 -12.59
N GLN A 645 -12.77 24.03 -12.57
CA GLN A 645 -13.46 23.45 -11.41
C GLN A 645 -13.50 21.92 -11.57
N ARG A 646 -13.10 21.18 -10.54
CA ARG A 646 -13.38 19.74 -10.38
C ARG A 646 -14.52 19.54 -9.39
N THR A 647 -15.39 18.56 -9.62
CA THR A 647 -16.38 18.09 -8.63
C THR A 647 -16.36 16.58 -8.54
N PHE A 648 -16.61 16.06 -7.33
CA PHE A 648 -16.51 14.64 -7.01
C PHE A 648 -17.85 14.17 -6.44
N SER A 649 -18.26 12.95 -6.81
CA SER A 649 -19.49 12.29 -6.35
C SER A 649 -19.14 11.00 -5.62
N TYR A 650 -19.91 10.64 -4.60
CA TYR A 650 -19.64 9.47 -3.75
C TYR A 650 -20.86 8.57 -3.59
N ASN A 651 -20.64 7.26 -3.39
CA ASN A 651 -21.69 6.33 -2.97
C ASN A 651 -21.92 6.36 -1.44
N ARG A 652 -22.80 5.48 -0.91
CA ARG A 652 -23.08 5.35 0.54
C ARG A 652 -21.99 4.61 1.33
N LEU A 653 -20.96 4.12 0.65
CA LEU A 653 -19.76 3.51 1.22
C LEU A 653 -18.54 4.43 1.06
N ASP A 654 -18.79 5.71 0.77
CA ASP A 654 -17.79 6.78 0.69
C ASP A 654 -16.76 6.66 -0.44
N GLN A 655 -17.07 5.84 -1.44
CA GLN A 655 -16.25 5.61 -2.64
C GLN A 655 -16.61 6.60 -3.75
N ILE A 656 -15.63 7.16 -4.46
CA ILE A 656 -15.87 8.09 -5.57
C ILE A 656 -16.60 7.39 -6.72
N THR A 657 -17.81 7.80 -7.06
CA THR A 657 -18.55 7.30 -8.24
C THR A 657 -18.30 8.13 -9.50
N ALA A 658 -17.86 9.39 -9.36
CA ALA A 658 -17.46 10.21 -10.50
C ALA A 658 -16.54 11.36 -10.09
N VAL A 659 -15.62 11.74 -10.99
CA VAL A 659 -14.92 13.03 -11.00
C VAL A 659 -15.24 13.76 -12.29
N THR A 660 -15.72 14.99 -12.20
CA THR A 660 -16.10 15.85 -13.34
C THR A 660 -15.19 17.07 -13.40
N LEU A 661 -14.61 17.36 -14.56
CA LEU A 661 -13.85 18.58 -14.83
C LEU A 661 -14.68 19.54 -15.68
N THR A 662 -14.87 20.76 -15.19
CA THR A 662 -15.50 21.88 -15.89
C THR A 662 -14.46 23.01 -16.03
N PRO A 663 -13.80 23.15 -17.19
CA PRO A 663 -12.84 24.24 -17.42
C PRO A 663 -13.51 25.61 -17.45
N THR A 664 -12.83 26.63 -16.91
CA THR A 664 -13.26 28.03 -17.02
C THR A 664 -13.09 28.53 -18.46
N GLU A 665 -13.64 29.70 -18.78
CA GLU A 665 -13.40 30.36 -20.07
C GLU A 665 -11.90 30.57 -20.34
N ALA A 666 -11.12 30.95 -19.31
CA ALA A 666 -9.67 31.05 -19.39
C ALA A 666 -9.01 29.69 -19.72
N GLY A 667 -9.42 28.60 -19.04
CA GLY A 667 -8.88 27.26 -19.29
C GLY A 667 -9.17 26.76 -20.71
N GLN A 668 -10.33 27.11 -21.27
CA GLN A 668 -10.71 26.78 -22.64
C GLN A 668 -9.92 27.63 -23.66
N GLN A 669 -9.79 28.94 -23.45
CA GLN A 669 -9.17 29.85 -24.41
C GLN A 669 -7.64 29.78 -24.41
N GLN A 670 -7.01 29.75 -23.22
CA GLN A 670 -5.55 29.77 -23.07
C GLN A 670 -4.96 28.37 -23.21
N HIS A 671 -5.58 27.36 -22.56
CA HIS A 671 -5.02 26.02 -22.41
C HIS A 671 -5.76 24.93 -23.20
N ARG A 672 -6.81 25.28 -23.97
CA ARG A 672 -7.65 24.34 -24.75
C ARG A 672 -8.23 23.19 -23.92
N MET A 673 -8.42 23.41 -22.61
CA MET A 673 -8.98 22.41 -21.70
C MET A 673 -10.41 22.04 -22.13
N GLN A 674 -10.74 20.76 -22.02
CA GLN A 674 -12.05 20.21 -22.41
C GLN A 674 -12.79 19.73 -21.15
N ALA A 675 -14.12 19.84 -21.16
CA ALA A 675 -14.92 19.26 -20.08
C ALA A 675 -14.90 17.73 -20.19
N ASP A 676 -14.76 17.06 -19.06
CA ASP A 676 -14.57 15.60 -18.98
C ASP A 676 -15.26 15.04 -17.73
N THR A 677 -15.57 13.74 -17.75
CA THR A 677 -16.05 13.02 -16.57
C THR A 677 -15.53 11.60 -16.58
N VAL A 678 -14.78 11.23 -15.54
CA VAL A 678 -14.45 9.83 -15.25
C VAL A 678 -15.49 9.30 -14.26
N ARG A 679 -16.04 8.11 -14.50
CA ARG A 679 -17.01 7.44 -13.61
C ARG A 679 -16.54 6.04 -13.22
N PHE A 680 -17.01 5.58 -12.08
CA PHE A 680 -16.61 4.32 -11.46
C PHE A 680 -17.84 3.57 -10.94
N GLU A 681 -17.93 2.28 -11.27
CA GLU A 681 -19.00 1.39 -10.81
C GLU A 681 -18.44 0.33 -9.88
N TYR A 682 -19.14 0.01 -8.78
CA TYR A 682 -18.66 -0.85 -7.69
C TYR A 682 -19.69 -1.93 -7.33
N ASP A 683 -19.22 -3.09 -6.89
CA ASP A 683 -20.08 -4.18 -6.40
C ASP A 683 -20.46 -4.06 -4.90
N ARG A 684 -21.16 -5.09 -4.38
CA ARG A 684 -21.53 -5.25 -2.97
C ARG A 684 -20.34 -5.42 -2.00
N SER A 685 -19.25 -6.04 -2.44
CA SER A 685 -18.02 -6.26 -1.67
C SER A 685 -17.14 -4.99 -1.59
N GLY A 686 -17.41 -4.01 -2.45
CA GLY A 686 -16.83 -2.67 -2.48
C GLY A 686 -15.86 -2.42 -3.63
N TRP A 687 -15.87 -3.17 -4.74
CA TRP A 687 -14.77 -3.09 -5.73
C TRP A 687 -15.27 -2.82 -7.17
N LEU A 688 -14.52 -1.98 -7.88
CA LEU A 688 -14.58 -1.48 -9.25
C LEU A 688 -14.87 -2.60 -10.26
N THR A 689 -16.07 -2.60 -10.82
CA THR A 689 -16.47 -3.43 -11.95
C THR A 689 -16.21 -2.73 -13.28
N ALA A 690 -16.25 -1.40 -13.32
CA ALA A 690 -15.92 -0.61 -14.50
C ALA A 690 -15.36 0.79 -14.17
N GLU A 691 -14.46 1.28 -15.03
CA GLU A 691 -14.09 2.69 -15.14
C GLU A 691 -14.52 3.21 -16.53
N HIS A 692 -15.19 4.37 -16.56
CA HIS A 692 -15.63 5.02 -17.79
C HIS A 692 -14.95 6.40 -17.93
N ALA A 693 -14.16 6.60 -18.99
CA ALA A 693 -13.43 7.83 -19.28
C ALA A 693 -13.71 8.33 -20.72
N GLY A 694 -13.33 9.57 -21.03
CA GLY A 694 -13.63 10.22 -22.33
C GLY A 694 -13.07 9.51 -23.59
N ASN A 695 -12.09 8.61 -23.45
CA ASN A 695 -11.53 7.81 -24.54
C ASN A 695 -12.03 6.36 -24.58
N GLY A 696 -12.84 5.92 -23.61
CA GLY A 696 -13.24 4.51 -23.51
C GLY A 696 -13.72 4.09 -22.12
N SER A 697 -14.32 2.90 -22.02
CA SER A 697 -14.58 2.24 -20.74
C SER A 697 -13.76 0.96 -20.64
N ILE A 698 -13.19 0.70 -19.46
CA ILE A 698 -12.63 -0.60 -19.10
C ILE A 698 -13.56 -1.27 -18.10
N CYS A 699 -13.85 -2.55 -18.33
CA CYS A 699 -14.61 -3.39 -17.40
C CYS A 699 -13.73 -4.54 -16.94
N TYR A 700 -13.96 -5.06 -15.74
CA TYR A 700 -13.08 -6.05 -15.12
C TYR A 700 -13.87 -7.35 -14.81
N GLN A 701 -13.34 -8.52 -15.23
CA GLN A 701 -13.69 -9.84 -14.66
C GLN A 701 -12.52 -10.51 -13.90
N ARG A 702 -12.90 -11.51 -13.14
CA ARG A 702 -12.89 -11.46 -11.68
C ARG A 702 -13.74 -12.68 -11.20
N ASP A 703 -13.54 -13.60 -10.23
CA ASP A 703 -12.50 -14.15 -9.30
C ASP A 703 -12.77 -13.99 -7.74
N ALA A 704 -12.34 -14.86 -6.80
CA ALA A 704 -12.23 -14.63 -5.31
C ALA A 704 -11.24 -15.38 -4.25
N LEU A 705 -9.90 -15.70 -4.10
CA LEU A 705 -8.43 -15.60 -4.51
C LEU A 705 -7.68 -14.26 -4.52
N GLY A 706 -7.27 -13.67 -5.67
CA GLY A 706 -6.74 -12.31 -5.76
C GLY A 706 -7.39 -11.26 -6.72
N ASN A 707 -7.72 -11.54 -7.97
CA ASN A 707 -7.13 -10.73 -9.02
C ASN A 707 -8.05 -10.38 -10.21
N PRO A 708 -7.73 -9.36 -11.04
CA PRO A 708 -8.45 -9.11 -12.30
C PRO A 708 -8.09 -10.17 -13.35
N THR A 709 -8.88 -11.24 -13.44
CA THR A 709 -8.71 -12.36 -14.38
C THR A 709 -9.18 -12.05 -15.80
N ASP A 710 -9.95 -10.97 -15.99
CA ASP A 710 -10.20 -10.30 -17.27
C ASP A 710 -10.19 -8.78 -17.11
N ILE A 711 -9.68 -8.07 -18.11
CA ILE A 711 -9.88 -6.64 -18.30
C ILE A 711 -10.40 -6.46 -19.73
N THR A 712 -11.70 -6.24 -19.86
CA THR A 712 -12.37 -5.91 -21.10
C THR A 712 -12.00 -4.47 -21.47
N LEU A 713 -11.27 -4.30 -22.57
CA LEU A 713 -10.73 -3.03 -23.04
C LEU A 713 -11.78 -2.23 -23.85
N PRO A 714 -11.64 -0.90 -24.03
CA PRO A 714 -12.62 -0.09 -24.75
C PRO A 714 -12.86 -0.48 -26.21
N ASP A 715 -11.89 -1.16 -26.80
CA ASP A 715 -11.97 -1.68 -28.16
C ASP A 715 -12.54 -3.12 -28.23
N GLY A 716 -12.91 -3.70 -27.08
CA GLY A 716 -13.51 -5.04 -26.96
C GLY A 716 -12.49 -6.19 -27.05
N GLN A 717 -11.22 -5.93 -26.74
CA GLN A 717 -10.24 -6.99 -26.46
C GLN A 717 -10.29 -7.37 -24.97
N HIS A 718 -9.86 -8.58 -24.65
CA HIS A 718 -9.92 -9.18 -23.31
C HIS A 718 -8.51 -9.49 -22.82
N LEU A 719 -7.99 -8.68 -21.89
CA LEU A 719 -6.70 -8.90 -21.22
C LEU A 719 -6.93 -9.81 -20.01
N THR A 720 -6.62 -11.09 -20.16
CA THR A 720 -6.88 -12.10 -19.13
C THR A 720 -5.63 -12.48 -18.35
N HIS A 721 -5.84 -12.90 -17.09
CA HIS A 721 -4.79 -13.30 -16.18
C HIS A 721 -5.18 -14.57 -15.41
N LEU A 722 -4.24 -15.50 -15.25
CA LEU A 722 -4.38 -16.65 -14.33
C LEU A 722 -3.44 -16.49 -13.14
N TYR A 723 -3.89 -17.01 -11.99
CA TYR A 723 -3.17 -16.94 -10.72
C TYR A 723 -3.25 -18.30 -10.04
N TYR A 724 -2.25 -18.66 -9.25
CA TYR A 724 -2.31 -19.81 -8.35
C TYR A 724 -2.59 -19.37 -6.91
N GLY A 725 -2.94 -20.31 -6.02
CA GLY A 725 -3.59 -20.04 -4.74
C GLY A 725 -2.95 -19.03 -3.78
N SER A 726 -1.64 -18.73 -3.87
CA SER A 726 -1.04 -17.61 -3.09
C SER A 726 -1.18 -16.24 -3.76
N GLY A 727 -2.02 -16.08 -4.78
CA GLY A 727 -2.32 -14.79 -5.41
C GLY A 727 -1.28 -14.29 -6.42
N HIS A 728 -0.22 -15.04 -6.68
CA HIS A 728 0.79 -14.69 -7.67
C HIS A 728 0.31 -14.97 -9.09
N LEU A 729 0.65 -14.06 -10.00
CA LEU A 729 0.39 -14.19 -11.43
C LEU A 729 1.14 -15.41 -11.98
N LEU A 730 0.39 -16.32 -12.62
CA LEU A 730 0.88 -17.50 -13.33
C LEU A 730 0.96 -17.25 -14.84
N GLN A 731 0.01 -16.49 -15.40
CA GLN A 731 -0.11 -16.27 -16.86
C GLN A 731 -0.85 -14.97 -17.19
N THR A 732 -0.45 -14.30 -18.26
CA THR A 732 -1.16 -13.18 -18.92
C THR A 732 -1.46 -13.55 -20.38
N ALA A 733 -2.67 -13.23 -20.86
CA ALA A 733 -3.09 -13.45 -22.24
C ALA A 733 -3.95 -12.28 -22.79
N LEU A 734 -4.05 -12.14 -24.12
CA LEU A 734 -4.90 -11.13 -24.77
C LEU A 734 -5.77 -11.78 -25.86
N ASP A 735 -7.09 -11.71 -25.71
CA ASP A 735 -8.07 -12.53 -26.45
C ASP A 735 -7.70 -14.02 -26.48
N GLY A 736 -7.28 -14.58 -25.34
CA GLY A 736 -6.84 -15.97 -25.21
C GLY A 736 -5.49 -16.31 -25.82
N LEU A 737 -4.79 -15.37 -26.48
CA LEU A 737 -3.38 -15.56 -26.85
C LEU A 737 -2.50 -15.36 -25.62
N THR A 738 -1.89 -16.44 -25.11
CA THR A 738 -0.82 -16.37 -24.11
C THR A 738 0.26 -15.39 -24.55
N VAL A 739 0.56 -14.42 -23.71
CA VAL A 739 1.68 -13.48 -23.91
C VAL A 739 2.85 -13.90 -23.03
N SER A 740 2.62 -14.12 -21.74
CA SER A 740 3.65 -14.57 -20.79
C SER A 740 3.08 -15.48 -19.72
N GLU A 741 3.82 -16.54 -19.40
CA GLU A 741 3.66 -17.42 -18.24
C GLU A 741 4.85 -17.22 -17.30
N TYR A 742 4.70 -17.54 -16.01
CA TYR A 742 5.67 -17.22 -14.97
C TYR A 742 5.94 -18.42 -14.05
N GLU A 743 7.21 -18.76 -13.81
CA GLU A 743 7.62 -19.71 -12.76
C GLU A 743 8.37 -19.01 -11.63
N ARG A 744 8.24 -19.56 -10.43
CA ARG A 744 8.66 -18.94 -9.17
C ARG A 744 9.41 -19.93 -8.27
N ASP A 745 10.36 -19.45 -7.47
CA ASP A 745 11.00 -20.28 -6.44
C ASP A 745 10.14 -20.38 -5.17
N SER A 746 10.62 -21.09 -4.15
CA SER A 746 9.91 -21.26 -2.87
C SER A 746 9.96 -20.02 -1.96
N LEU A 747 10.49 -18.89 -2.45
CA LEU A 747 10.37 -17.55 -1.86
C LEU A 747 9.53 -16.64 -2.79
N HIS A 748 8.77 -17.26 -3.70
CA HIS A 748 7.99 -16.70 -4.80
C HIS A 748 8.70 -15.75 -5.76
N ARG A 749 10.03 -15.68 -5.76
CA ARG A 749 10.79 -14.82 -6.67
C ARG A 749 10.72 -15.37 -8.09
N GLN A 750 10.58 -14.52 -9.09
CA GLN A 750 10.30 -14.93 -10.47
C GLN A 750 11.53 -15.50 -11.20
N ILE A 751 11.67 -16.83 -11.24
CA ILE A 751 12.81 -17.52 -11.86
C ILE A 751 12.69 -17.72 -13.38
N MET A 752 11.48 -17.66 -13.95
CA MET A 752 11.27 -17.74 -15.41
C MET A 752 10.06 -16.90 -15.84
N ARG A 753 10.14 -16.29 -17.04
CA ARG A 753 8.97 -15.75 -17.78
C ARG A 753 9.01 -16.18 -19.26
N THR A 754 7.88 -16.58 -19.86
CA THR A 754 7.80 -16.83 -21.31
C THR A 754 7.55 -15.52 -22.07
N GLN A 755 8.18 -15.35 -23.24
CA GLN A 755 8.15 -14.13 -24.05
C GLN A 755 8.18 -14.50 -25.54
N GLY A 756 7.09 -15.11 -26.02
CA GLY A 756 7.00 -15.69 -27.37
C GLY A 756 7.83 -16.97 -27.50
N GLN A 757 8.66 -17.08 -28.55
CA GLN A 757 9.63 -18.18 -28.70
C GLN A 757 10.90 -18.02 -27.82
N LEU A 758 10.83 -17.23 -26.75
CA LEU A 758 11.88 -17.09 -25.74
C LEU A 758 11.34 -17.42 -24.34
N ALA A 759 12.22 -17.96 -23.50
CA ALA A 759 12.04 -18.01 -22.06
C ALA A 759 13.17 -17.23 -21.38
N THR A 760 12.81 -16.24 -20.55
CA THR A 760 13.74 -15.38 -19.82
C THR A 760 13.85 -15.88 -18.38
N TYR A 761 14.98 -16.51 -18.08
CA TYR A 761 15.33 -17.03 -16.77
C TYR A 761 16.03 -15.96 -15.93
N SER A 762 15.76 -15.96 -14.64
CA SER A 762 16.38 -15.07 -13.65
C SER A 762 16.98 -15.88 -12.51
N GLY A 763 17.99 -15.31 -11.86
CA GLY A 763 18.45 -15.81 -10.56
C GLY A 763 18.93 -14.68 -9.66
N TYR A 764 18.98 -15.00 -8.38
CA TYR A 764 19.21 -14.07 -7.28
C TYR A 764 20.52 -14.37 -6.55
N ASP A 765 20.97 -13.50 -5.67
CA ASP A 765 22.04 -13.77 -4.70
C ASP A 765 21.48 -14.06 -3.29
N ASP A 766 22.38 -14.18 -2.32
CA ASP A 766 22.06 -14.60 -0.95
C ASP A 766 21.30 -13.52 -0.17
N ASP A 767 21.48 -12.23 -0.51
CA ASP A 767 20.67 -11.12 0.01
C ASP A 767 19.35 -10.96 -0.77
N GLY A 768 19.11 -11.80 -1.78
CA GLY A 768 17.87 -11.87 -2.56
C GLY A 768 17.79 -10.87 -3.72
N LEU A 769 18.88 -10.16 -4.04
CA LEU A 769 18.93 -9.21 -5.15
C LEU A 769 19.07 -9.95 -6.49
N LEU A 770 18.53 -9.36 -7.56
CA LEU A 770 18.58 -9.96 -8.90
C LEU A 770 20.03 -10.01 -9.40
N SER A 771 20.65 -11.19 -9.47
CA SER A 771 22.07 -11.34 -9.78
C SER A 771 22.35 -11.72 -11.24
N TRP A 772 21.37 -12.26 -11.97
CA TRP A 772 21.46 -12.49 -13.41
C TRP A 772 20.11 -12.68 -14.11
N GLN A 773 20.09 -12.41 -15.43
CA GLN A 773 19.01 -12.72 -16.37
C GLN A 773 19.55 -13.32 -17.68
N ARG A 774 18.81 -14.25 -18.31
CA ARG A 774 19.13 -14.91 -19.58
C ARG A 774 17.87 -15.21 -20.40
N SER A 775 17.76 -14.70 -21.62
CA SER A 775 16.70 -15.09 -22.57
C SER A 775 17.20 -16.18 -23.52
N LEU A 776 16.59 -17.36 -23.46
CA LEU A 776 16.91 -18.55 -24.25
C LEU A 776 15.77 -18.88 -25.23
N ALA A 777 16.07 -19.49 -26.37
CA ALA A 777 15.06 -19.91 -27.33
C ALA A 777 14.23 -21.10 -26.84
N SER A 778 12.93 -21.11 -27.13
CA SER A 778 12.03 -22.23 -26.84
C SER A 778 12.54 -23.54 -27.45
N GLY A 779 12.59 -24.60 -26.64
CA GLY A 779 13.24 -25.87 -27.01
C GLY A 779 14.73 -25.97 -26.63
N SER A 780 15.30 -24.95 -26.00
CA SER A 780 16.57 -25.09 -25.25
C SER A 780 16.44 -26.14 -24.14
N ALA A 781 17.57 -26.70 -23.70
CA ALA A 781 17.56 -27.66 -22.58
C ALA A 781 16.98 -27.00 -21.30
N PRO A 782 16.14 -27.72 -20.51
CA PRO A 782 15.55 -27.16 -19.29
C PRO A 782 16.59 -26.64 -18.32
N VAL A 783 16.42 -25.40 -17.87
CA VAL A 783 17.25 -24.79 -16.83
C VAL A 783 16.75 -25.28 -15.47
N LEU A 784 17.63 -25.93 -14.70
CA LEU A 784 17.28 -26.34 -13.34
C LEU A 784 17.24 -25.12 -12.39
N PRO A 785 16.33 -25.09 -11.39
CA PRO A 785 16.29 -24.01 -10.41
C PRO A 785 17.67 -23.73 -9.78
N GLY A 786 18.05 -22.46 -9.72
CA GLY A 786 19.36 -22.01 -9.23
C GLY A 786 20.54 -22.16 -10.22
N GLN A 787 20.40 -22.90 -11.32
CA GLN A 787 21.48 -23.07 -12.29
C GLN A 787 21.56 -21.89 -13.28
N ARG A 788 22.66 -21.14 -13.28
CA ARG A 788 22.92 -20.04 -14.24
C ARG A 788 23.27 -20.61 -15.64
N PRO A 789 22.50 -20.29 -16.71
CA PRO A 789 22.83 -20.70 -18.08
C PRO A 789 24.09 -20.01 -18.63
N ALA A 790 24.78 -20.71 -19.53
CA ALA A 790 25.90 -20.14 -20.29
C ALA A 790 25.39 -19.02 -21.23
N ARG A 791 26.18 -17.93 -21.37
CA ARG A 791 25.83 -16.80 -22.25
C ARG A 791 25.73 -17.18 -23.74
N GLN A 792 26.47 -18.20 -24.18
CA GLN A 792 26.48 -18.63 -25.58
C GLN A 792 25.14 -19.21 -26.00
N GLY A 793 24.47 -18.56 -26.98
CA GLY A 793 23.14 -18.95 -27.45
C GLY A 793 21.98 -18.22 -26.78
N CYS A 794 22.24 -17.33 -25.81
CA CYS A 794 21.23 -16.41 -25.30
C CYS A 794 20.96 -15.26 -26.29
N VAL A 795 19.71 -14.80 -26.37
CA VAL A 795 19.32 -13.60 -27.16
C VAL A 795 19.59 -12.32 -26.37
N THR A 796 19.33 -12.34 -25.06
CA THR A 796 19.79 -11.31 -24.11
C THR A 796 20.46 -11.99 -22.93
N SER A 797 21.47 -11.36 -22.33
CA SER A 797 22.10 -11.86 -21.11
C SER A 797 22.69 -10.71 -20.30
N ARG A 798 22.34 -10.63 -19.02
CA ARG A 798 22.85 -9.62 -18.08
C ARG A 798 23.25 -10.29 -16.77
N ASP A 799 24.45 -9.99 -16.27
CA ASP A 799 24.87 -10.32 -14.91
C ASP A 799 24.98 -9.02 -14.11
N TYR A 800 24.40 -9.01 -12.92
CA TYR A 800 24.39 -7.87 -12.01
C TYR A 800 25.33 -8.17 -10.85
N TYR A 801 26.26 -7.25 -10.59
CA TYR A 801 27.20 -7.34 -9.48
C TYR A 801 26.89 -6.20 -8.51
N TRP A 802 26.18 -6.55 -7.45
CA TRP A 802 25.88 -5.66 -6.34
C TRP A 802 27.14 -5.42 -5.52
N ASN A 803 27.29 -4.20 -5.01
CA ASN A 803 28.33 -3.89 -4.02
C ASN A 803 27.81 -4.19 -2.60
N ASN A 804 28.71 -4.17 -1.61
CA ASN A 804 28.36 -4.38 -0.20
C ASN A 804 27.53 -3.22 0.42
N HIS A 805 26.97 -2.34 -0.41
CA HIS A 805 26.12 -1.21 -0.02
C HIS A 805 24.67 -1.38 -0.53
N GLY A 806 24.39 -2.39 -1.37
CA GLY A 806 23.08 -2.63 -2.01
C GLY A 806 22.90 -1.93 -3.36
N GLU A 807 23.94 -1.33 -3.94
CA GLU A 807 23.91 -0.63 -5.23
C GLU A 807 24.50 -1.51 -6.35
N VAL A 808 24.06 -1.30 -7.60
CA VAL A 808 24.54 -2.06 -8.77
C VAL A 808 25.93 -1.56 -9.19
N GLY A 809 26.99 -2.12 -8.61
CA GLY A 809 28.37 -1.75 -8.94
C GLY A 809 28.77 -2.09 -10.38
N THR A 810 28.22 -3.14 -10.99
CA THR A 810 28.45 -3.48 -12.41
C THR A 810 27.27 -4.21 -13.04
N ILE A 811 26.96 -3.88 -14.30
CA ILE A 811 26.11 -4.67 -15.20
C ILE A 811 26.99 -5.19 -16.33
N ASP A 812 27.19 -6.49 -16.42
CA ASP A 812 27.82 -7.12 -17.58
C ASP A 812 26.73 -7.55 -18.57
N ASP A 813 26.59 -6.83 -19.68
CA ASP A 813 25.55 -7.02 -20.70
C ASP A 813 26.10 -7.69 -21.97
N GLY A 814 25.43 -8.72 -22.46
CA GLY A 814 25.86 -9.52 -23.61
C GLY A 814 25.82 -8.82 -24.97
N LEU A 815 25.15 -7.66 -25.08
CA LEU A 815 25.06 -6.86 -26.32
C LEU A 815 25.94 -5.59 -26.26
N ARG A 816 26.11 -5.01 -25.07
CA ARG A 816 26.78 -3.71 -24.84
C ARG A 816 28.12 -3.83 -24.11
N GLY A 817 28.47 -5.02 -23.65
CA GLY A 817 29.61 -5.27 -22.78
C GLY A 817 29.38 -4.81 -21.34
N SER A 818 30.44 -4.81 -20.54
CA SER A 818 30.37 -4.44 -19.13
C SER A 818 30.29 -2.93 -18.92
N VAL A 819 29.46 -2.55 -17.94
CA VAL A 819 29.21 -1.18 -17.47
C VAL A 819 29.42 -1.14 -15.96
N VAL A 820 30.40 -0.36 -15.52
CA VAL A 820 30.72 -0.13 -14.11
C VAL A 820 30.09 1.19 -13.66
N TYR A 821 29.51 1.18 -12.46
CA TYR A 821 28.91 2.36 -11.82
C TYR A 821 29.70 2.66 -10.53
N SER A 822 29.91 3.94 -10.24
CA SER A 822 30.50 4.40 -8.98
C SER A 822 29.53 5.30 -8.24
N TYR A 823 29.54 5.20 -6.91
CA TYR A 823 28.67 5.95 -6.01
C TYR A 823 29.50 6.72 -4.99
N ASP A 824 28.94 7.78 -4.41
CA ASP A 824 29.45 8.33 -3.14
C ASP A 824 28.94 7.48 -1.96
N ARG A 825 29.34 7.79 -0.73
CA ARG A 825 28.88 7.05 0.46
C ARG A 825 27.38 7.22 0.69
N SER A 826 26.82 8.34 0.26
CA SER A 826 25.39 8.62 0.34
C SER A 826 24.58 7.93 -0.78
N GLY A 827 25.20 7.10 -1.63
CA GLY A 827 24.53 6.34 -2.68
C GLY A 827 24.20 7.16 -3.94
N TYR A 828 24.68 8.40 -4.06
CA TYR A 828 24.53 9.19 -5.29
C TYR A 828 25.49 8.66 -6.35
N LEU A 829 24.99 8.41 -7.56
CA LEU A 829 25.78 7.91 -8.68
C LEU A 829 26.81 8.98 -9.10
N THR A 830 28.10 8.79 -8.81
CA THR A 830 29.20 9.72 -9.13
C THR A 830 29.82 9.50 -10.51
N GLY A 831 29.63 8.33 -11.11
CA GLY A 831 30.23 8.05 -12.40
C GLY A 831 29.80 6.73 -13.03
N ARG A 832 30.06 6.62 -14.33
CA ARG A 832 29.75 5.45 -15.15
C ARG A 832 30.80 5.27 -16.23
N SER A 833 31.23 4.04 -16.48
CA SER A 833 32.14 3.71 -17.58
C SER A 833 31.82 2.32 -18.14
N GLY A 834 32.18 2.06 -19.39
CA GLY A 834 31.94 0.77 -20.03
C GLY A 834 32.41 0.73 -21.48
N GLN A 835 32.43 -0.45 -22.10
CA GLN A 835 33.02 -0.62 -23.44
C GLN A 835 32.27 0.13 -24.56
N MET A 836 30.97 0.36 -24.39
CA MET A 836 30.13 1.17 -25.29
C MET A 836 29.85 2.60 -24.78
N TYR A 837 30.43 3.02 -23.66
CA TYR A 837 29.98 4.21 -22.94
C TYR A 837 31.10 5.25 -22.78
N ASP A 838 30.74 6.51 -23.01
CA ASP A 838 31.53 7.65 -22.56
C ASP A 838 31.76 7.54 -21.04
N HIS A 839 32.90 8.03 -20.56
CA HIS A 839 33.19 8.09 -19.12
C HIS A 839 32.45 9.29 -18.50
N ASP A 840 31.15 9.11 -18.27
CA ASP A 840 30.31 10.07 -17.57
C ASP A 840 30.80 10.21 -16.11
N ARG A 841 30.91 11.45 -15.65
CA ARG A 841 31.05 11.81 -14.24
C ARG A 841 29.89 12.71 -13.85
N TYR A 842 29.39 12.52 -12.65
CA TYR A 842 28.28 13.26 -12.09
C TYR A 842 28.73 13.89 -10.78
N TYR A 843 28.29 15.11 -10.56
CA TYR A 843 28.70 15.96 -9.45
C TYR A 843 27.44 16.51 -8.79
N TYR A 844 27.44 16.64 -7.47
CA TYR A 844 26.27 17.09 -6.72
C TYR A 844 26.65 18.23 -5.78
N ASP A 845 25.73 19.16 -5.55
CA ASP A 845 25.82 20.02 -4.38
C ASP A 845 25.32 19.29 -3.12
N LYS A 846 25.34 20.01 -1.99
CA LYS A 846 24.93 19.45 -0.70
C LYS A 846 23.41 19.19 -0.60
N ALA A 847 22.60 19.77 -1.49
CA ALA A 847 21.16 19.50 -1.59
C ALA A 847 20.83 18.39 -2.60
N GLY A 848 21.86 17.76 -3.20
CA GLY A 848 21.70 16.63 -4.13
C GLY A 848 21.43 17.05 -5.58
N ASN A 849 21.54 18.32 -5.94
CA ASN A 849 21.31 18.78 -7.31
C ASN A 849 22.50 18.42 -8.22
N LEU A 850 22.22 17.86 -9.39
CA LEU A 850 23.22 17.52 -10.40
C LEU A 850 23.89 18.78 -10.99
N LEU A 851 25.22 18.81 -10.99
CA LEU A 851 26.05 19.93 -11.46
C LEU A 851 26.68 19.62 -12.83
N ASP A 852 26.87 20.64 -13.67
CA ASP A 852 27.58 20.52 -14.96
C ASP A 852 29.08 20.17 -14.75
N ASN A 853 29.65 20.48 -13.57
CA ASN A 853 31.02 20.16 -13.18
C ASN A 853 31.28 20.36 -11.67
N GLU A 854 32.38 19.78 -11.18
CA GLU A 854 32.91 19.83 -9.80
C GLU A 854 33.09 21.24 -9.21
N GLY A 855 33.30 22.26 -10.06
CA GLY A 855 33.53 23.65 -9.64
C GLY A 855 32.28 24.53 -9.64
N GLN A 856 31.10 23.97 -9.88
CA GLN A 856 29.84 24.71 -9.84
C GLN A 856 29.39 24.95 -8.38
N GLY A 857 28.90 26.16 -8.09
CA GLY A 857 28.24 26.44 -6.81
C GLY A 857 26.86 25.77 -6.70
N ALA A 858 26.30 25.78 -5.49
CA ALA A 858 24.99 25.20 -5.19
C ALA A 858 23.89 25.74 -6.12
N VAL A 859 22.97 24.85 -6.50
CA VAL A 859 21.83 25.13 -7.37
C VAL A 859 20.74 25.77 -6.53
N MET A 860 20.70 27.09 -6.55
CA MET A 860 19.71 27.89 -5.83
C MET A 860 18.30 27.34 -6.03
N SER A 861 17.63 27.06 -4.91
CA SER A 861 16.23 26.60 -4.88
C SER A 861 15.97 25.28 -5.61
N ASN A 862 17.02 24.49 -5.85
CA ASN A 862 16.98 23.24 -6.62
C ASN A 862 16.44 23.40 -8.06
N ARG A 863 16.53 24.61 -8.60
CA ARG A 863 16.13 24.97 -9.98
C ARG A 863 17.33 24.93 -10.92
N LEU A 864 17.63 23.74 -11.43
CA LEU A 864 18.76 23.48 -12.35
C LEU A 864 18.80 24.50 -13.51
N PRO A 865 19.84 25.34 -13.67
CA PRO A 865 19.93 26.27 -14.81
C PRO A 865 20.20 25.55 -16.15
N GLY A 866 20.61 24.28 -16.09
CA GLY A 866 20.90 23.44 -17.24
C GLY A 866 21.42 22.07 -16.80
N CYS A 867 21.66 21.21 -17.79
CA CYS A 867 22.39 19.95 -17.62
C CYS A 867 23.04 19.57 -18.97
N GLY A 868 24.36 19.51 -19.04
CA GLY A 868 25.13 19.24 -20.24
C GLY A 868 24.87 20.26 -21.35
N ARG A 869 24.09 19.86 -22.37
CA ARG A 869 23.67 20.74 -23.49
C ARG A 869 22.29 21.38 -23.29
N ASP A 870 21.56 20.96 -22.27
CA ASP A 870 20.25 21.52 -21.96
C ASP A 870 20.43 22.77 -21.11
N ARG A 871 19.63 23.79 -21.40
CA ARG A 871 19.50 25.01 -20.60
C ARG A 871 18.02 25.22 -20.33
N TYR A 872 17.71 25.59 -19.10
CA TYR A 872 16.38 25.57 -18.53
C TYR A 872 15.98 26.96 -18.03
N GLY A 873 14.72 27.31 -18.22
CA GLY A 873 14.11 28.50 -17.64
C GLY A 873 12.79 28.13 -16.98
N TYR A 874 12.48 28.77 -15.87
CA TYR A 874 11.31 28.49 -15.03
C TYR A 874 10.43 29.73 -14.89
N ASN A 875 9.14 29.55 -14.59
CA ASN A 875 8.31 30.62 -14.06
C ASN A 875 8.47 30.75 -12.54
N GLU A 876 7.82 31.76 -11.95
CA GLU A 876 7.93 32.06 -10.51
C GLU A 876 7.40 30.90 -9.63
N TRP A 877 6.50 30.05 -10.16
CA TRP A 877 6.00 28.83 -9.49
C TRP A 877 6.93 27.60 -9.65
N GLY A 878 8.00 27.69 -10.43
CA GLY A 878 8.99 26.61 -10.64
C GLY A 878 8.67 25.67 -11.80
N GLU A 879 7.66 25.97 -12.62
CA GLU A 879 7.33 25.17 -13.80
C GLU A 879 8.29 25.53 -14.95
N LEU A 880 8.81 24.51 -15.62
CA LEU A 880 9.82 24.66 -16.69
C LEU A 880 9.20 25.32 -17.94
N THR A 881 9.47 26.60 -18.19
CA THR A 881 8.93 27.38 -19.33
C THR A 881 9.80 27.33 -20.58
N THR A 882 11.10 27.07 -20.45
CA THR A 882 12.01 26.89 -21.61
C THR A 882 12.95 25.71 -21.43
N ARG A 883 13.23 25.01 -22.53
CA ARG A 883 14.22 23.91 -22.60
C ARG A 883 14.91 23.93 -23.96
N ARG A 884 16.19 24.27 -24.02
CA ARG A 884 16.93 24.49 -25.29
C ARG A 884 16.19 25.49 -26.20
N ASP A 885 15.62 25.02 -27.33
CA ASP A 885 14.80 25.79 -28.29
C ASP A 885 13.29 25.78 -27.95
N GLN A 886 12.87 24.96 -26.99
CA GLN A 886 11.47 24.69 -26.71
C GLN A 886 10.87 25.73 -25.76
N GLN A 887 9.63 26.11 -26.02
CA GLN A 887 8.79 26.92 -25.12
C GLN A 887 7.65 26.03 -24.59
N LEU A 888 7.34 26.13 -23.31
CA LEU A 888 6.44 25.24 -22.58
C LEU A 888 5.38 26.06 -21.81
N GLU A 889 4.11 25.67 -21.93
CA GLU A 889 2.96 26.37 -21.32
C GLU A 889 2.15 25.44 -20.41
N TRP A 890 1.95 25.87 -19.16
CA TRP A 890 1.36 25.10 -18.07
C TRP A 890 0.04 25.73 -17.61
N ASN A 891 -0.94 24.92 -17.21
CA ASN A 891 -2.19 25.42 -16.61
C ASN A 891 -2.10 25.51 -15.07
N ALA A 892 -3.12 26.09 -14.43
CA ALA A 892 -3.16 26.22 -12.96
C ALA A 892 -3.29 24.88 -12.20
N GLN A 893 -3.43 23.76 -12.90
CA GLN A 893 -3.36 22.41 -12.35
C GLN A 893 -1.92 21.82 -12.39
N GLY A 894 -0.92 22.57 -12.86
CA GLY A 894 0.47 22.11 -12.98
C GLY A 894 0.69 21.15 -14.16
N GLN A 895 -0.18 21.19 -15.16
CA GLN A 895 -0.13 20.28 -16.31
C GLN A 895 0.45 21.00 -17.52
N LEU A 896 1.46 20.38 -18.15
CA LEU A 896 2.04 20.86 -19.40
C LEU A 896 1.02 20.73 -20.55
N THR A 897 0.39 21.85 -20.93
CA THR A 897 -0.70 21.87 -21.93
C THR A 897 -0.20 22.08 -23.35
N ARG A 898 0.92 22.78 -23.55
CA ARG A 898 1.51 23.03 -24.88
C ARG A 898 3.03 23.04 -24.83
N VAL A 899 3.66 22.54 -25.90
CA VAL A 899 5.09 22.72 -26.20
C VAL A 899 5.25 23.22 -27.62
N ILE A 900 6.01 24.29 -27.82
CA ILE A 900 6.43 24.80 -29.13
C ILE A 900 7.90 24.40 -29.35
N SER A 901 8.23 23.83 -30.52
CA SER A 901 9.62 23.57 -30.94
C SER A 901 9.73 23.82 -32.44
N GLY A 902 10.62 24.75 -32.83
CA GLY A 902 10.75 25.22 -34.21
C GLY A 902 9.42 25.63 -34.86
N ASN A 903 9.00 24.88 -35.89
CA ASN A 903 7.79 25.11 -36.68
C ASN A 903 6.63 24.12 -36.32
N THR A 904 6.68 23.50 -35.15
CA THR A 904 5.57 22.69 -34.62
C THR A 904 5.12 23.17 -33.24
N GLU A 905 3.85 22.93 -32.94
CA GLU A 905 3.30 23.01 -31.59
C GLU A 905 2.61 21.69 -31.25
N THR A 906 2.84 21.17 -30.04
CA THR A 906 2.19 19.97 -29.52
C THR A 906 1.31 20.36 -28.35
N HIS A 907 0.02 20.00 -28.42
CA HIS A 907 -0.96 20.20 -27.36
C HIS A 907 -1.24 18.89 -26.64
N TYR A 908 -1.53 18.98 -25.35
CA TYR A 908 -1.84 17.83 -24.49
C TYR A 908 -3.23 17.98 -23.89
N GLY A 909 -4.05 16.94 -24.05
CA GLY A 909 -5.38 16.85 -23.42
C GLY A 909 -5.30 16.00 -22.15
N TYR A 910 -6.11 16.36 -21.16
CA TYR A 910 -6.15 15.74 -19.84
C TYR A 910 -7.60 15.44 -19.43
N ASP A 911 -7.82 14.37 -18.67
CA ASP A 911 -9.13 14.02 -18.09
C ASP A 911 -9.36 14.66 -16.71
N ALA A 912 -10.52 14.35 -16.11
CA ALA A 912 -10.90 14.85 -14.80
C ALA A 912 -9.95 14.43 -13.67
N LEU A 913 -9.31 13.26 -13.76
CA LEU A 913 -8.27 12.81 -12.82
C LEU A 913 -6.91 13.48 -13.07
N GLY A 914 -6.74 14.13 -14.23
CA GLY A 914 -5.49 14.76 -14.64
C GLY A 914 -4.53 13.84 -15.39
N ARG A 915 -4.99 12.68 -15.86
CA ARG A 915 -4.22 11.78 -16.74
C ARG A 915 -4.19 12.35 -18.16
N ARG A 916 -3.08 12.18 -18.87
CA ARG A 916 -2.95 12.67 -20.26
C ARG A 916 -3.75 11.77 -21.19
N THR A 917 -4.93 12.22 -21.62
CA THR A 917 -5.80 11.50 -22.57
C THR A 917 -5.47 11.80 -24.03
N ARG A 918 -4.74 12.87 -24.34
CA ARG A 918 -4.37 13.20 -25.73
C ARG A 918 -3.00 13.84 -25.86
N LYS A 919 -2.34 13.58 -26.99
CA LYS A 919 -1.20 14.33 -27.54
C LYS A 919 -1.48 14.62 -29.01
N ALA A 920 -1.42 15.88 -29.44
CA ALA A 920 -1.66 16.26 -30.84
C ALA A 920 -0.67 17.31 -31.31
N THR A 921 0.04 17.05 -32.41
CA THR A 921 1.08 17.93 -32.95
C THR A 921 0.61 18.60 -34.25
N TYR A 922 0.75 19.92 -34.32
CA TYR A 922 0.33 20.79 -35.42
C TYR A 922 1.54 21.53 -36.00
N GLY A 923 1.43 22.02 -37.25
CA GLY A 923 2.47 22.84 -37.85
C GLY A 923 2.16 24.33 -37.71
N ARG A 924 2.99 25.07 -36.97
CA ARG A 924 2.74 26.42 -36.40
C ARG A 924 2.21 27.46 -37.41
N HIS A 925 2.59 27.33 -38.68
CA HIS A 925 2.19 28.24 -39.77
C HIS A 925 1.50 27.55 -40.95
N THR A 926 1.01 26.31 -40.79
CA THR A 926 0.63 25.44 -41.93
C THR A 926 -0.75 24.76 -41.84
N GLY A 927 -1.51 24.92 -40.75
CA GLY A 927 -2.92 24.49 -40.71
C GLY A 927 -3.45 24.12 -39.33
N HIS A 928 -4.77 24.02 -39.23
CA HIS A 928 -5.49 23.64 -38.00
C HIS A 928 -5.63 22.12 -37.81
N THR A 929 -5.26 21.31 -38.80
CA THR A 929 -5.28 19.84 -38.73
C THR A 929 -4.03 19.33 -38.02
N ALA A 930 -4.18 18.35 -37.13
CA ALA A 930 -3.05 17.67 -36.51
C ALA A 930 -2.26 16.87 -37.57
N ARG A 931 -0.93 16.98 -37.53
CA ARG A 931 0.00 16.16 -38.32
C ARG A 931 0.14 14.75 -37.73
N SER A 932 0.00 14.64 -36.42
CA SER A 932 -0.10 13.39 -35.68
C SER A 932 -0.95 13.61 -34.43
N ARG A 933 -1.68 12.56 -34.03
CA ARG A 933 -2.47 12.50 -32.80
C ARG A 933 -2.32 11.12 -32.17
N THR A 934 -2.19 11.10 -30.86
CA THR A 934 -2.33 9.91 -30.02
C THR A 934 -3.40 10.20 -28.97
N ASP A 935 -4.37 9.31 -28.83
CA ASP A 935 -5.28 9.27 -27.68
C ASP A 935 -4.86 8.10 -26.77
N PHE A 936 -5.01 8.26 -25.45
CA PHE A 936 -4.53 7.31 -24.44
C PHE A 936 -5.67 6.79 -23.56
N VAL A 937 -5.64 5.49 -23.25
CA VAL A 937 -6.56 4.79 -22.34
C VAL A 937 -5.77 4.34 -21.12
N TRP A 938 -6.34 4.53 -19.95
CA TRP A 938 -5.69 4.34 -18.66
C TRP A 938 -6.45 3.34 -17.80
N GLU A 939 -5.71 2.58 -16.99
CA GLU A 939 -6.16 1.67 -15.94
C GLU A 939 -5.70 2.27 -14.61
N GLY A 940 -6.57 2.99 -13.90
CA GLY A 940 -6.11 3.85 -12.81
C GLY A 940 -5.06 4.86 -13.34
N PHE A 941 -3.81 4.78 -12.87
CA PHE A 941 -2.70 5.59 -13.39
C PHE A 941 -1.70 4.82 -14.29
N ARG A 942 -2.02 3.61 -14.73
CA ARG A 942 -1.22 2.84 -15.70
C ARG A 942 -1.73 3.05 -17.12
N LEU A 943 -0.82 3.21 -18.09
CA LEU A 943 -1.19 3.38 -19.50
C LEU A 943 -1.52 2.00 -20.11
N LEU A 944 -2.79 1.73 -20.38
CA LEU A 944 -3.23 0.41 -20.85
C LEU A 944 -3.30 0.31 -22.38
N GLN A 945 -3.72 1.37 -23.07
CA GLN A 945 -3.66 1.43 -24.55
C GLN A 945 -3.29 2.83 -25.07
N GLU A 946 -2.65 2.88 -26.23
CA GLU A 946 -2.60 4.09 -27.07
C GLU A 946 -3.26 3.83 -28.43
N ASN A 947 -3.97 4.85 -28.94
CA ASN A 947 -4.49 4.87 -30.31
C ASN A 947 -3.74 5.94 -31.10
N VAL A 948 -2.83 5.51 -31.97
CA VAL A 948 -2.00 6.40 -32.79
C VAL A 948 -2.66 6.58 -34.15
N GLN A 949 -2.93 7.82 -34.55
CA GLN A 949 -3.57 8.16 -35.82
C GLN A 949 -2.82 7.51 -37.00
N GLN A 950 -3.54 6.80 -37.87
CA GLN A 950 -3.05 5.97 -38.99
C GLN A 950 -2.33 4.66 -38.62
N GLN A 951 -2.00 4.41 -37.35
CA GLN A 951 -1.36 3.15 -36.89
C GLN A 951 -2.33 2.26 -36.09
N GLY A 952 -3.35 2.86 -35.46
CA GLY A 952 -4.38 2.16 -34.69
C GLY A 952 -3.99 1.91 -33.23
N TRP A 953 -4.61 0.90 -32.63
CA TRP A 953 -4.45 0.55 -31.21
C TRP A 953 -3.17 -0.26 -30.95
N ARG A 954 -2.45 0.14 -29.90
CA ARG A 954 -1.46 -0.66 -29.17
C ARG A 954 -1.97 -0.88 -27.75
N THR A 955 -1.99 -2.13 -27.30
CA THR A 955 -2.25 -2.50 -25.89
C THR A 955 -0.93 -2.82 -25.19
N TYR A 956 -0.77 -2.39 -23.94
CA TYR A 956 0.40 -2.68 -23.11
C TYR A 956 0.09 -3.75 -22.07
N LEU A 957 1.08 -4.58 -21.76
CA LEU A 957 1.00 -5.65 -20.77
C LEU A 957 2.21 -5.53 -19.85
N TYR A 958 2.00 -5.74 -18.55
CA TYR A 958 2.92 -5.37 -17.49
C TYR A 958 3.21 -6.56 -16.56
N ASP A 959 4.34 -6.47 -15.86
CA ASP A 959 4.73 -7.42 -14.82
C ASP A 959 3.82 -7.26 -13.59
N ALA A 960 3.52 -8.35 -12.86
CA ALA A 960 2.65 -8.29 -11.68
C ALA A 960 3.36 -7.78 -10.41
N GLU A 961 4.68 -7.94 -10.34
CA GLU A 961 5.50 -7.55 -9.19
C GLU A 961 6.22 -6.23 -9.44
N GLN A 962 6.53 -5.94 -10.70
CA GLN A 962 7.01 -4.62 -11.15
C GLN A 962 5.96 -3.96 -12.06
N PRO A 963 4.96 -3.26 -11.51
CA PRO A 963 3.68 -3.01 -12.20
C PRO A 963 3.72 -2.05 -13.39
N TYR A 964 4.80 -1.28 -13.46
CA TYR A 964 5.10 -0.30 -14.50
C TYR A 964 6.24 -0.78 -15.42
N THR A 965 6.87 -1.92 -15.11
CA THR A 965 7.78 -2.64 -15.99
C THR A 965 6.95 -3.31 -17.08
N PRO A 966 7.07 -2.89 -18.36
CA PRO A 966 6.31 -3.49 -19.43
C PRO A 966 6.90 -4.86 -19.78
N VAL A 967 6.04 -5.85 -20.01
CA VAL A 967 6.41 -7.20 -20.44
C VAL A 967 6.23 -7.35 -21.95
N ALA A 968 5.15 -6.77 -22.49
CA ALA A 968 4.89 -6.74 -23.93
C ALA A 968 4.02 -5.55 -24.35
N SER A 969 3.97 -5.29 -25.65
CA SER A 969 2.85 -4.58 -26.27
C SER A 969 2.31 -5.36 -27.48
N VAL A 970 1.01 -5.23 -27.73
CA VAL A 970 0.30 -5.92 -28.83
C VAL A 970 -0.35 -4.90 -29.75
N THR A 971 -0.15 -5.07 -31.06
CA THR A 971 -0.73 -4.23 -32.12
C THR A 971 -1.48 -5.10 -33.13
N GLY A 972 -2.63 -4.63 -33.64
CA GLY A 972 -3.46 -5.39 -34.59
C GLY A 972 -4.28 -6.53 -33.95
N ARG A 973 -5.08 -7.23 -34.77
CA ARG A 973 -5.96 -8.34 -34.33
C ARG A 973 -6.01 -9.49 -35.33
N GLY A 974 -6.34 -10.69 -34.85
CA GLY A 974 -6.40 -11.89 -35.66
C GLY A 974 -5.08 -12.13 -36.40
N GLU A 975 -5.15 -12.41 -37.70
CA GLU A 975 -3.98 -12.59 -38.59
C GLU A 975 -3.06 -11.36 -38.67
N SER A 976 -3.55 -10.16 -38.31
CA SER A 976 -2.73 -8.92 -38.28
C SER A 976 -2.06 -8.65 -36.92
N ARG A 977 -2.26 -9.52 -35.92
CA ARG A 977 -1.72 -9.33 -34.57
C ARG A 977 -0.20 -9.51 -34.55
N GLN A 978 0.49 -8.54 -33.94
CA GLN A 978 1.93 -8.58 -33.67
C GLN A 978 2.17 -8.31 -32.18
N VAL A 979 3.06 -9.09 -31.57
CA VAL A 979 3.45 -8.97 -30.16
C VAL A 979 4.93 -8.60 -30.08
N TRP A 980 5.21 -7.58 -29.27
CA TRP A 980 6.53 -6.98 -29.06
C TRP A 980 6.90 -7.14 -27.60
N TYR A 981 7.84 -8.03 -27.30
CA TYR A 981 8.25 -8.37 -25.94
C TYR A 981 9.38 -7.45 -25.47
N TYR A 982 9.21 -6.82 -24.31
CA TYR A 982 10.21 -5.95 -23.71
C TYR A 982 11.15 -6.76 -22.80
N HIS A 983 12.45 -6.50 -22.93
CA HIS A 983 13.47 -7.05 -22.04
C HIS A 983 14.03 -5.88 -21.24
N THR A 984 13.78 -5.88 -19.94
CA THR A 984 14.11 -4.76 -19.05
C THR A 984 15.32 -5.07 -18.19
N ASP A 985 15.98 -4.04 -17.67
CA ASP A 985 16.91 -4.21 -16.55
C ASP A 985 16.17 -4.22 -15.19
N VAL A 986 16.93 -4.26 -14.10
CA VAL A 986 16.42 -4.34 -12.72
C VAL A 986 15.53 -3.15 -12.29
N THR A 987 15.64 -1.99 -12.96
CA THR A 987 14.80 -0.81 -12.73
C THR A 987 13.46 -0.85 -13.46
N GLY A 988 13.23 -1.89 -14.29
CA GLY A 988 12.08 -1.95 -15.19
C GLY A 988 12.26 -1.20 -16.52
N THR A 989 13.43 -0.58 -16.74
CA THR A 989 13.73 0.17 -17.97
C THR A 989 13.93 -0.78 -19.16
N PRO A 990 13.18 -0.62 -20.28
CA PRO A 990 13.36 -1.46 -21.46
C PRO A 990 14.70 -1.25 -22.17
N GLN A 991 15.49 -2.31 -22.24
CA GLN A 991 16.79 -2.35 -22.91
C GLN A 991 16.71 -2.99 -24.30
N GLU A 992 15.89 -4.04 -24.49
CA GLU A 992 15.62 -4.65 -25.80
C GLU A 992 14.13 -4.83 -26.08
N VAL A 993 13.79 -5.00 -27.37
CA VAL A 993 12.49 -5.51 -27.82
C VAL A 993 12.70 -6.68 -28.80
N THR A 994 12.02 -7.80 -28.57
CA THR A 994 11.96 -8.94 -29.49
C THR A 994 10.57 -9.11 -30.09
N ALA A 995 10.50 -9.59 -31.33
CA ALA A 995 9.26 -10.10 -31.92
C ALA A 995 8.88 -11.47 -31.32
N ALA A 996 7.67 -11.95 -31.62
CA ALA A 996 7.14 -13.19 -31.06
C ALA A 996 7.88 -14.48 -31.48
N ASP A 997 8.68 -14.44 -32.55
CA ASP A 997 9.59 -15.50 -33.00
C ASP A 997 10.95 -15.49 -32.27
N GLY A 998 11.16 -14.55 -31.34
CA GLY A 998 12.42 -14.33 -30.63
C GLY A 998 13.41 -13.43 -31.35
N THR A 999 13.10 -12.93 -32.55
CA THR A 999 13.97 -12.02 -33.30
C THR A 999 14.12 -10.69 -32.56
N LEU A 1000 15.36 -10.28 -32.27
CA LEU A 1000 15.70 -8.96 -31.73
C LEU A 1000 15.40 -7.87 -32.78
N VAL A 1001 14.46 -6.98 -32.49
CA VAL A 1001 14.02 -5.91 -33.42
C VAL A 1001 14.44 -4.51 -32.97
N TRP A 1002 14.78 -4.32 -31.70
CA TRP A 1002 15.33 -3.07 -31.17
C TRP A 1002 16.20 -3.34 -29.94
N ALA A 1003 17.28 -2.56 -29.79
CA ALA A 1003 18.06 -2.46 -28.57
C ALA A 1003 18.42 -0.99 -28.33
N GLY A 1004 18.21 -0.52 -27.10
CA GLY A 1004 18.49 0.86 -26.69
C GLY A 1004 19.88 1.06 -26.10
N TYR A 1005 20.32 2.31 -26.07
CA TYR A 1005 21.47 2.78 -25.29
C TYR A 1005 20.99 3.96 -24.44
N ILE A 1006 21.00 3.80 -23.12
CA ILE A 1006 20.38 4.71 -22.16
C ILE A 1006 21.47 5.30 -21.26
N ARG A 1007 21.43 6.60 -20.98
CA ARG A 1007 22.38 7.34 -20.12
C ARG A 1007 22.08 7.08 -18.64
N GLY A 1008 22.97 7.53 -17.73
CA GLY A 1008 22.77 7.34 -16.29
C GLY A 1008 21.47 7.93 -15.74
N PHE A 1009 20.90 8.93 -16.42
CA PHE A 1009 19.63 9.60 -16.09
C PHE A 1009 18.63 9.63 -17.27
N GLY A 1010 18.76 8.69 -18.22
CA GLY A 1010 17.95 8.64 -19.47
C GLY A 1010 18.72 9.02 -20.74
#